data_AF-A0A1Y3EHJ9-F1
#
_entry.id   AF-A0A1Y3EHJ9-F1
#
_cell.length_a   1.000
_cell.length_b   1.000
_cell.length_c   1.000
_cell.angle_alpha   90.00
_cell.angle_beta   90.00
_cell.angle_gamma   90.00
#
_symmetry.space_group_name_H-M   'P 1'
#
loop_
_entity.id
_entity.type
_entity.pdbx_description
1 polymer ?
#
loop_
_entity_poly.entity_id
_entity_poly.type
_entity_poly.pdbx_seq_one_letter_code
_entity_poly.pdbx_strand_id
1 'polypeptide(L)'
;MEIPKTVPKDFLPLSLFIVVKTPKEDRMLYMYPPLENEKKPNQRNQVMHSPYTVVESGTTWHQHNYKTSIKDGKLFGFDDEILAFLFTVLPKMCDQMMHIKINDVRFIGYPVLLNSLNAECEDEELPNILLYNVIFAIQATAPKNIVDSYANFVEKISKAIKQDELKSKYLSNQMEIILQCRDVSKWQSQYVFEVTEEYIWQKSTLAFTLRNIFVDLTKYGCTSLRFNGWLDIGCQLLESKTVTTKQPMFSLHTTLSQGTILIKPYHAMILLEGSHTVLENMFPNAAGAMRHFLKIVSPLKNLQAIGEELPMDLSLIFRLAKHLVYWGKAIMVYPIAQNNTYIVSRTADLANEDIRKRFALQFRTELAVVLSRFNSPLLIRDYLIPENGFIKDERVTKVAMLVWLLKHRLVVQLHTYVYLNVDWIPQENLDESDLNDLSQETVSSLTNFIPRRAILYIIKNKECKIRIDTFAKIISFLDGEHHLEDIMYYNGLTQTEKMEVEMSRVHAIEKFINERLKPDLREQQEKHQRILDDICEYQLLLQSIAVIKSLRPLKKLKMKVNLGLGFFAQAVVNDPNHIFIDVGCGTFVEFTLDEADVIINERLQLLKMLSKKQLAVIGSIKAHISLLVYMVELLLDPSIRTWVFVPIVLFTFLIGVVRHYLAILIHTKKEIGLQQIQDSHALVRSRLLRENGRYLSKHSFLMRKQFFNDEESGYFKVAQQRQSPVVNPMSDPSVMTDMLKGNLLNVIPMLVIGGWINWTFSGFVTTKVPFPLTLRFKPMLQHGIALASLDASWVSSASCFIPACMMNTDTDHMGKSEGKVLESTLALIKSNALHLAEEIEKEIIQRDLTIAKKKTVRLNEEQCIDFYMDMARSASFDQVVRQLSSGEAIAMVLEGRRAIGTWKNIIQKLDNAPFENYHQLHVDKECLHASDDYFKARREIQFIFPEVQLVPWNEEVQHYLQEEVIPTMSRALEELARTNPIDPLKWLASWLWRHDPQRGESTIADDY
;
A
#
# COMPACT_ATOMS: atom_id res chain seq x y z
N MET A 1 11.69 -26.36 4.71
CA MET A 1 10.26 -26.54 4.99
C MET A 1 10.12 -26.72 6.50
N GLU A 2 9.18 -26.02 7.15
CA GLU A 2 8.74 -26.14 8.57
C GLU A 2 7.78 -24.93 8.75
N ILE A 3 6.53 -24.94 9.23
CA ILE A 3 5.53 -25.93 9.70
C ILE A 3 4.13 -25.33 9.38
N PRO A 4 3.10 -26.08 8.92
CA PRO A 4 1.72 -25.74 9.23
C PRO A 4 1.44 -26.18 10.68
N LYS A 5 1.45 -25.25 11.65
CA LYS A 5 1.16 -25.58 13.08
C LYS A 5 -0.31 -26.00 13.19
N THR A 6 -0.56 -27.26 12.89
CA THR A 6 -1.86 -27.95 12.99
C THR A 6 -1.87 -28.94 14.14
N VAL A 7 -0.71 -29.18 14.79
CA VAL A 7 -0.58 -30.06 15.95
C VAL A 7 0.31 -29.36 16.99
N PRO A 8 -0.17 -29.12 18.22
CA PRO A 8 0.63 -28.65 19.34
C PRO A 8 1.89 -29.50 19.55
N LYS A 9 3.01 -28.87 19.93
CA LYS A 9 4.30 -29.56 20.17
C LYS A 9 4.16 -30.74 21.15
N ASP A 10 3.21 -30.63 22.07
CA ASP A 10 2.88 -31.61 23.11
C ASP A 10 2.36 -32.95 22.56
N PHE A 11 1.82 -32.97 21.33
CA PHE A 11 1.23 -34.18 20.72
C PHE A 11 2.10 -34.81 19.61
N LEU A 12 3.32 -34.31 19.42
CA LEU A 12 4.32 -34.89 18.52
C LEU A 12 4.89 -36.20 19.12
N PRO A 13 5.52 -37.08 18.30
CA PRO A 13 6.05 -38.32 18.83
C PRO A 13 7.25 -38.04 19.74
N LEU A 14 7.28 -38.66 20.92
CA LEU A 14 8.38 -38.59 21.88
C LEU A 14 9.52 -39.54 21.50
N SER A 15 9.17 -40.75 21.04
CA SER A 15 10.10 -41.71 20.46
C SER A 15 9.39 -42.69 19.52
N LEU A 16 10.16 -43.27 18.59
CA LEU A 16 9.77 -44.38 17.73
C LEU A 16 10.82 -45.47 17.85
N PHE A 17 10.40 -46.70 18.16
CA PHE A 17 11.32 -47.82 18.34
C PHE A 17 10.73 -49.14 17.89
N ILE A 18 11.61 -50.10 17.59
CA ILE A 18 11.27 -51.46 17.19
C ILE A 18 11.93 -52.46 18.13
N VAL A 19 11.12 -53.40 18.60
CA VAL A 19 11.50 -54.46 19.53
C VAL A 19 11.33 -55.80 18.86
N VAL A 20 12.23 -56.74 19.13
CA VAL A 20 12.29 -58.05 18.47
C VAL A 20 12.47 -59.15 19.50
N LYS A 21 11.74 -60.26 19.35
CA LYS A 21 11.95 -61.51 20.10
C LYS A 21 12.63 -62.52 19.21
N THR A 22 13.76 -63.02 19.69
CA THR A 22 14.46 -64.17 19.11
C THR A 22 14.35 -65.37 20.06
N PRO A 23 14.68 -66.59 19.62
CA PRO A 23 14.73 -67.76 20.50
C PRO A 23 15.69 -67.61 21.69
N LYS A 24 16.70 -66.74 21.56
CA LYS A 24 17.74 -66.55 22.58
C LYS A 24 17.35 -65.48 23.60
N GLU A 25 16.70 -64.40 23.16
CA GLU A 25 16.45 -63.21 23.97
C GLU A 25 15.50 -62.20 23.31
N ASP A 26 14.95 -61.33 24.16
CA ASP A 26 14.13 -60.17 23.79
C ASP A 26 15.04 -58.94 23.71
N ARG A 27 15.05 -58.22 22.58
CA ARG A 27 15.98 -57.11 22.34
C ARG A 27 15.28 -55.89 21.75
N MET A 28 15.74 -54.71 22.17
CA MET A 28 15.46 -53.45 21.47
C MET A 28 16.39 -53.32 20.27
N LEU A 29 15.82 -53.41 19.07
CA LEU A 29 16.61 -53.42 17.83
C LEU A 29 17.06 -52.01 17.43
N TYR A 30 16.15 -51.03 17.44
CA TYR A 30 16.48 -49.64 17.13
C TYR A 30 15.48 -48.67 17.78
N MET A 31 15.94 -47.49 18.21
CA MET A 31 15.13 -46.45 18.82
C MET A 31 15.64 -45.06 18.42
N TYR A 32 14.72 -44.16 18.12
CA TYR A 32 15.02 -42.76 17.82
C TYR A 32 14.01 -41.81 18.47
N PRO A 33 14.45 -40.72 19.12
CA PRO A 33 15.82 -40.44 19.57
C PRO A 33 16.28 -41.42 20.67
N PRO A 34 17.60 -41.60 20.90
CA PRO A 34 18.11 -42.46 21.97
C PRO A 34 17.73 -41.94 23.36
N LEU A 35 17.62 -42.84 24.34
CA LEU A 35 17.32 -42.51 25.73
C LEU A 35 18.42 -41.64 26.35
N GLU A 36 18.02 -40.61 27.07
CA GLU A 36 18.93 -39.69 27.74
C GLU A 36 19.27 -40.25 29.15
N ASN A 37 20.36 -41.01 29.25
CA ASN A 37 20.85 -41.50 30.54
C ASN A 37 21.58 -40.38 31.30
N GLU A 38 21.35 -40.27 32.61
CA GLU A 38 22.16 -39.38 33.45
C GLU A 38 23.64 -39.78 33.36
N LYS A 39 24.48 -38.92 32.79
CA LYS A 39 25.92 -39.01 32.97
C LYS A 39 26.20 -38.84 34.47
N LYS A 40 26.39 -39.95 35.20
CA LYS A 40 26.94 -39.88 36.56
C LYS A 40 28.27 -39.11 36.50
N PRO A 41 28.44 -38.01 37.27
CA PRO A 41 29.74 -37.40 37.40
C PRO A 41 30.66 -38.40 38.10
N ASN A 42 31.75 -38.77 37.42
CA ASN A 42 32.95 -39.44 37.92
C ASN A 42 32.89 -39.95 39.38
N GLN A 43 32.49 -41.20 39.57
CA GLN A 43 33.16 -42.04 40.57
C GLN A 43 34.10 -42.98 39.84
N ARG A 44 35.36 -42.56 39.75
CA ARG A 44 36.48 -43.49 39.58
C ARG A 44 36.42 -44.46 40.76
N ASN A 45 35.93 -45.66 40.50
CA ASN A 45 36.43 -46.91 41.06
C ASN A 45 35.94 -48.03 40.15
N GLN A 46 36.66 -48.20 39.02
CA GLN A 46 36.66 -49.47 38.32
C GLN A 46 37.34 -50.48 39.23
N VAL A 47 36.53 -51.30 39.90
CA VAL A 47 37.00 -52.62 40.34
C VAL A 47 37.08 -53.46 39.07
N MET A 48 38.30 -53.85 38.69
CA MET A 48 38.53 -54.82 37.63
C MET A 48 37.83 -56.14 38.01
N HIS A 49 36.85 -56.57 37.22
CA HIS A 49 36.38 -57.95 37.25
C HIS A 49 37.15 -58.78 36.22
N SER A 50 37.70 -59.90 36.67
CA SER A 50 38.48 -60.85 35.88
C SER A 50 37.58 -61.83 35.12
N PRO A 51 38.11 -62.58 34.13
CA PRO A 51 37.31 -63.30 33.11
C PRO A 51 36.56 -64.56 33.61
N TYR A 52 36.61 -64.87 34.90
CA TYR A 52 36.04 -66.10 35.47
C TYR A 52 34.90 -65.87 36.47
N THR A 53 34.42 -64.64 36.61
CA THR A 53 33.24 -64.36 37.45
C THR A 53 31.96 -64.76 36.69
N VAL A 54 31.31 -65.82 37.15
CA VAL A 54 29.92 -66.14 36.78
C VAL A 54 29.06 -64.93 37.18
N VAL A 55 28.48 -64.24 36.20
CA VAL A 55 27.50 -63.18 36.45
C VAL A 55 26.23 -63.87 36.91
N GLU A 56 25.97 -63.86 38.21
CA GLU A 56 24.62 -64.08 38.72
C GLU A 56 23.72 -62.99 38.15
N SER A 57 22.65 -63.43 37.50
CA SER A 57 21.52 -62.63 37.03
C SER A 57 20.76 -62.02 38.21
N GLY A 58 21.36 -61.00 38.84
CA GLY A 58 20.73 -60.16 39.83
C GLY A 58 20.28 -58.84 39.19
N THR A 59 19.06 -58.80 38.66
CA THR A 59 18.38 -57.54 38.33
C THR A 59 18.04 -56.81 39.63
N THR A 60 18.95 -56.00 40.14
CA THR A 60 18.61 -55.04 41.19
C THR A 60 17.77 -53.92 40.57
N TRP A 61 16.46 -54.06 40.74
CA TRP A 61 15.45 -53.05 40.45
C TRP A 61 15.75 -51.77 41.23
N HIS A 62 16.47 -50.83 40.62
CA HIS A 62 16.47 -49.46 41.11
C HIS A 62 15.12 -48.84 40.75
N GLN A 63 14.21 -48.88 41.72
CA GLN A 63 12.91 -48.23 41.67
C GLN A 63 13.14 -46.71 41.67
N HIS A 64 13.55 -46.16 40.53
CA HIS A 64 13.60 -44.72 40.36
C HIS A 64 12.16 -44.21 40.29
N ASN A 65 11.68 -43.65 41.41
CA ASN A 65 10.40 -42.96 41.52
C ASN A 65 10.43 -41.64 40.72
N TYR A 66 10.51 -41.70 39.40
CA TYR A 66 10.30 -40.54 38.55
C TYR A 66 8.80 -40.25 38.47
N LYS A 67 8.39 -39.02 38.81
CA LYS A 67 7.00 -38.57 38.70
C LYS A 67 6.55 -38.33 37.25
N THR A 68 7.50 -38.15 36.33
CA THR A 68 7.28 -37.91 34.90
C THR A 68 8.26 -38.75 34.09
N SER A 69 7.81 -39.29 32.97
CA SER A 69 8.58 -40.06 32.01
C SER A 69 8.99 -39.23 30.78
N ILE A 70 8.84 -37.91 30.87
CA ILE A 70 9.17 -36.94 29.82
C ILE A 70 10.15 -35.89 30.39
N LYS A 71 11.27 -35.66 29.69
CA LYS A 71 12.25 -34.59 29.99
C LYS A 71 12.69 -33.95 28.67
N ASP A 72 12.64 -32.61 28.59
CA ASP A 72 12.96 -31.82 27.38
C ASP A 72 12.27 -32.32 26.07
N GLY A 73 11.04 -32.82 26.17
CA GLY A 73 10.28 -33.34 25.03
C GLY A 73 10.73 -34.72 24.53
N LYS A 74 11.56 -35.45 25.30
CA LYS A 74 12.02 -36.81 25.01
C LYS A 74 11.60 -37.79 26.10
N LEU A 75 11.63 -39.08 25.75
CA LEU A 75 11.38 -40.17 26.68
C LEU A 75 12.53 -40.29 27.70
N PHE A 76 12.20 -40.37 28.99
CA PHE A 76 13.17 -40.43 30.09
C PHE A 76 12.75 -41.46 31.15
N GLY A 77 13.72 -42.08 31.82
CA GLY A 77 13.50 -42.95 32.98
C GLY A 77 13.15 -44.41 32.67
N PHE A 78 13.47 -44.90 31.47
CA PHE A 78 13.35 -46.31 31.08
C PHE A 78 14.71 -46.87 30.67
N ASP A 79 14.93 -48.18 30.88
CA ASP A 79 16.08 -48.90 30.35
C ASP A 79 15.69 -49.71 29.09
N ASP A 80 16.63 -49.87 28.16
CA ASP A 80 16.41 -50.62 26.89
C ASP A 80 15.90 -52.05 27.13
N GLU A 81 16.45 -52.74 28.14
CA GLU A 81 16.06 -54.11 28.49
C GLU A 81 14.62 -54.19 29.02
N ILE A 82 14.20 -53.20 29.79
CA ILE A 82 12.84 -53.13 30.37
C ILE A 82 11.82 -52.85 29.25
N LEU A 83 12.11 -51.90 28.36
CA LEU A 83 11.24 -51.61 27.22
C LEU A 83 11.18 -52.80 26.27
N ALA A 84 12.30 -53.51 26.07
CA ALA A 84 12.32 -54.71 25.26
C ALA A 84 11.37 -55.77 25.82
N PHE A 85 11.52 -56.11 27.10
CA PHE A 85 10.69 -57.10 27.79
C PHE A 85 9.21 -56.70 27.85
N LEU A 86 8.89 -55.42 28.08
CA LEU A 86 7.51 -54.95 28.21
C LEU A 86 6.74 -55.07 26.90
N PHE A 87 7.42 -54.83 25.76
CA PHE A 87 6.78 -54.74 24.46
C PHE A 87 6.97 -55.97 23.55
N THR A 88 7.78 -56.95 23.96
CA THR A 88 7.73 -58.33 23.46
C THR A 88 6.56 -59.09 24.08
N VAL A 89 5.36 -58.79 23.59
CA VAL A 89 4.11 -59.37 24.10
C VAL A 89 4.00 -60.89 23.88
N LEU A 90 3.06 -61.53 24.60
CA LEU A 90 2.70 -62.92 24.37
C LEU A 90 2.15 -63.12 22.94
N PRO A 91 2.45 -64.26 22.27
CA PRO A 91 1.99 -64.53 20.90
C PRO A 91 0.49 -64.42 20.67
N LYS A 92 -0.33 -64.61 21.71
CA LYS A 92 -1.80 -64.50 21.66
C LYS A 92 -2.31 -63.07 21.47
N MET A 93 -1.47 -62.08 21.75
CA MET A 93 -1.78 -60.64 21.63
C MET A 93 -1.25 -60.04 20.32
N CYS A 94 -0.61 -60.85 19.47
CA CYS A 94 -0.12 -60.41 18.18
C CYS A 94 -1.26 -60.18 17.17
N ASP A 95 -0.98 -59.35 16.16
CA ASP A 95 -1.93 -58.89 15.14
C ASP A 95 -3.15 -58.12 15.73
N GLN A 96 -2.99 -57.54 16.92
CA GLN A 96 -3.95 -56.66 17.57
C GLN A 96 -3.31 -55.33 17.98
N MET A 97 -4.09 -54.26 18.00
CA MET A 97 -3.60 -52.93 18.39
C MET A 97 -3.33 -52.85 19.90
N MET A 98 -2.15 -52.37 20.27
CA MET A 98 -1.71 -52.26 21.66
C MET A 98 -1.64 -50.80 22.09
N HIS A 99 -2.34 -50.47 23.19
CA HIS A 99 -2.32 -49.17 23.84
C HIS A 99 -1.91 -49.34 25.31
N ILE A 100 -0.72 -48.88 25.67
CA ILE A 100 -0.21 -48.96 27.05
C ILE A 100 0.07 -47.54 27.54
N LYS A 101 -0.47 -47.17 28.70
CA LYS A 101 -0.19 -45.88 29.34
C LYS A 101 0.72 -46.11 30.56
N ILE A 102 1.86 -45.43 30.58
CA ILE A 102 2.77 -45.40 31.73
C ILE A 102 3.02 -43.93 32.07
N ASN A 103 2.66 -43.52 33.28
CA ASN A 103 2.75 -42.14 33.74
C ASN A 103 2.05 -41.14 32.77
N ASP A 104 2.82 -40.22 32.22
CA ASP A 104 2.48 -39.17 31.27
C ASP A 104 2.71 -39.57 29.80
N VAL A 105 3.10 -40.81 29.52
CA VAL A 105 3.38 -41.35 28.17
C VAL A 105 2.37 -42.45 27.80
N ARG A 106 1.92 -42.43 26.54
CA ARG A 106 1.12 -43.48 25.91
C ARG A 106 1.93 -44.14 24.79
N PHE A 107 2.13 -45.44 24.92
CA PHE A 107 2.76 -46.30 23.93
C PHE A 107 1.71 -46.94 23.03
N ILE A 108 1.93 -46.83 21.72
CA ILE A 108 1.03 -47.29 20.67
C ILE A 108 1.83 -48.25 19.79
N GLY A 109 1.52 -49.53 19.83
CA GLY A 109 2.25 -50.57 19.10
C GLY A 109 1.33 -51.56 18.38
N TYR A 110 1.86 -52.25 17.38
CA TYR A 110 1.18 -53.34 16.68
C TYR A 110 2.14 -54.55 16.62
N PRO A 111 2.11 -55.45 17.61
CA PRO A 111 2.96 -56.63 17.64
C PRO A 111 2.58 -57.60 16.52
N VAL A 112 3.58 -58.10 15.79
CA VAL A 112 3.40 -59.03 14.66
C VAL A 112 4.08 -60.34 14.98
N LEU A 113 3.33 -61.44 14.86
CA LEU A 113 3.88 -62.79 14.94
C LEU A 113 4.36 -63.23 13.55
N LEU A 114 5.59 -63.73 13.49
CA LEU A 114 6.14 -64.39 12.31
C LEU A 114 6.01 -65.90 12.55
N ASN A 115 4.96 -66.51 11.98
CA ASN A 115 4.80 -67.96 12.06
C ASN A 115 5.85 -68.63 11.17
N SER A 116 6.83 -69.30 11.76
CA SER A 116 7.67 -70.25 11.03
C SER A 116 6.85 -71.51 10.74
N LEU A 117 6.05 -71.51 9.69
CA LEU A 117 5.49 -72.75 9.15
C LEU A 117 5.71 -72.78 7.63
N ASN A 118 6.80 -73.49 7.28
CA ASN A 118 7.18 -74.06 5.99
C ASN A 118 7.62 -73.11 4.87
N ALA A 119 8.93 -73.15 4.54
CA ALA A 119 9.44 -73.61 3.24
C ALA A 119 10.98 -73.45 3.18
N GLU A 120 11.69 -74.58 3.14
CA GLU A 120 12.90 -74.84 2.34
C GLU A 120 13.81 -73.63 2.04
N CYS A 121 14.54 -73.15 3.04
CA CYS A 121 15.73 -72.32 2.80
C CYS A 121 16.63 -72.42 4.03
N GLU A 122 17.51 -73.42 4.01
CA GLU A 122 18.61 -73.60 4.97
C GLU A 122 19.63 -72.48 4.80
N ASP A 123 19.33 -71.28 5.30
CA ASP A 123 20.36 -70.29 5.61
C ASP A 123 20.50 -70.27 7.14
N GLU A 124 21.40 -71.08 7.70
CA GLU A 124 21.63 -71.18 9.15
C GLU A 124 22.25 -69.91 9.77
N GLU A 125 22.63 -68.92 8.96
CA GLU A 125 23.39 -67.75 9.41
C GLU A 125 22.51 -66.57 9.90
N LEU A 126 21.24 -66.49 9.48
CA LEU A 126 20.37 -65.34 9.81
C LEU A 126 19.59 -65.55 11.13
N PRO A 127 19.46 -64.49 11.98
CA PRO A 127 18.74 -64.60 13.24
C PRO A 127 17.23 -64.84 13.01
N ASN A 128 16.72 -65.97 13.50
CA ASN A 128 15.30 -66.31 13.39
C ASN A 128 14.45 -65.43 14.32
N ILE A 129 13.69 -64.49 13.75
CA ILE A 129 12.81 -63.58 14.50
C ILE A 129 11.44 -64.23 14.71
N LEU A 130 11.04 -64.39 15.97
CA LEU A 130 9.73 -64.97 16.33
C LEU A 130 8.61 -63.93 16.28
N LEU A 131 8.86 -62.75 16.84
CA LEU A 131 7.94 -61.62 16.80
C LEU A 131 8.70 -60.31 16.78
N TYR A 132 8.05 -59.27 16.28
CA TYR A 132 8.53 -57.91 16.43
C TYR A 132 7.36 -56.96 16.71
N ASN A 133 7.67 -55.79 17.23
CA ASN A 133 6.69 -54.76 17.55
C ASN A 133 7.27 -53.38 17.27
N VAL A 134 6.59 -52.60 16.44
CA VAL A 134 6.92 -51.19 16.15
C VAL A 134 6.05 -50.32 17.05
N ILE A 135 6.65 -49.41 17.82
CA ILE A 135 5.95 -48.64 18.85
C ILE A 135 6.25 -47.15 18.74
N PHE A 136 5.20 -46.31 18.75
CA PHE A 136 5.32 -44.88 19.05
C PHE A 136 5.07 -44.61 20.53
N ALA A 137 5.91 -43.79 21.14
CA ALA A 137 5.63 -43.13 22.41
C ALA A 137 5.10 -41.72 22.14
N ILE A 138 3.94 -41.37 22.69
CA ILE A 138 3.33 -40.03 22.60
C ILE A 138 2.87 -39.56 23.98
N GLN A 139 2.58 -38.27 24.16
CA GLN A 139 2.05 -37.79 25.43
C GLN A 139 0.65 -38.36 25.72
N ALA A 140 0.40 -38.76 26.97
CA ALA A 140 -0.86 -39.41 27.36
C ALA A 140 -2.10 -38.50 27.26
N THR A 141 -1.90 -37.18 27.19
CA THR A 141 -2.91 -36.12 27.01
C THR A 141 -3.40 -35.98 25.57
N ALA A 142 -2.79 -36.69 24.60
CA ALA A 142 -3.15 -36.56 23.19
C ALA A 142 -4.63 -36.90 22.90
N PRO A 143 -5.31 -36.09 22.06
CA PRO A 143 -6.71 -36.33 21.69
C PRO A 143 -6.87 -37.62 20.87
N LYS A 144 -8.05 -38.24 20.96
CA LYS A 144 -8.34 -39.55 20.36
C LYS A 144 -8.01 -39.62 18.86
N ASN A 145 -8.29 -38.57 18.09
CA ASN A 145 -8.02 -38.56 16.64
C ASN A 145 -6.52 -38.69 16.31
N ILE A 146 -5.64 -38.07 17.09
CA ILE A 146 -4.19 -38.17 16.90
C ILE A 146 -3.74 -39.58 17.29
N VAL A 147 -4.26 -40.12 18.40
CA VAL A 147 -3.99 -41.50 18.83
C VAL A 147 -4.40 -42.50 17.74
N ASP A 148 -5.57 -42.32 17.13
CA ASP A 148 -6.08 -43.16 16.04
C ASP A 148 -5.23 -43.01 14.76
N SER A 149 -4.74 -41.80 14.45
CA SER A 149 -3.78 -41.58 13.35
C SER A 149 -2.47 -42.37 13.56
N TYR A 150 -1.88 -42.31 14.76
CA TYR A 150 -0.69 -43.11 15.09
C TYR A 150 -0.97 -44.60 15.03
N ALA A 151 -2.12 -45.05 15.55
CA ALA A 151 -2.50 -46.46 15.54
C ALA A 151 -2.61 -47.02 14.11
N ASN A 152 -3.37 -46.33 13.24
CA ASN A 152 -3.51 -46.70 11.84
C ASN A 152 -2.16 -46.73 11.10
N PHE A 153 -1.24 -45.83 11.46
CA PHE A 153 0.06 -45.77 10.82
C PHE A 153 1.00 -46.90 11.26
N VAL A 154 1.05 -47.19 12.56
CA VAL A 154 1.83 -48.32 13.10
C VAL A 154 1.35 -49.64 12.54
N GLU A 155 0.03 -49.83 12.42
CA GLU A 155 -0.55 -51.02 11.81
C GLU A 155 -0.09 -51.19 10.35
N LYS A 156 -0.09 -50.10 9.56
CA LYS A 156 0.39 -50.13 8.16
C LYS A 156 1.87 -50.45 8.05
N ILE A 157 2.72 -49.80 8.86
CA ILE A 157 4.18 -50.05 8.87
C ILE A 157 4.45 -51.51 9.26
N SER A 158 3.78 -52.00 10.30
CA SER A 158 4.00 -53.36 10.79
C SER A 158 3.55 -54.39 9.76
N LYS A 159 2.40 -54.21 9.10
CA LYS A 159 1.97 -55.10 8.01
C LYS A 159 2.92 -55.04 6.80
N ALA A 160 3.50 -53.88 6.50
CA ALA A 160 4.48 -53.74 5.42
C ALA A 160 5.77 -54.52 5.71
N ILE A 161 6.32 -54.37 6.91
CA ILE A 161 7.52 -55.12 7.35
C ILE A 161 7.24 -56.63 7.32
N LYS A 162 6.03 -57.08 7.70
CA LYS A 162 5.62 -58.49 7.62
C LYS A 162 5.68 -59.03 6.19
N GLN A 163 5.21 -58.25 5.21
CA GLN A 163 5.23 -58.66 3.81
C GLN A 163 6.65 -58.70 3.24
N ASP A 164 7.49 -57.74 3.59
CA ASP A 164 8.89 -57.71 3.13
C ASP A 164 9.72 -58.80 3.79
N GLU A 165 9.44 -59.15 5.05
CA GLU A 165 10.08 -60.30 5.70
C GLU A 165 9.74 -61.61 5.00
N LEU A 166 8.48 -61.83 4.65
CA LEU A 166 8.03 -63.03 3.92
C LEU A 166 8.62 -63.14 2.50
N LYS A 167 8.94 -62.01 1.85
CA LYS A 167 9.45 -61.98 0.48
C LYS A 167 10.97 -62.03 0.38
N SER A 168 11.68 -61.32 1.26
CA SER A 168 13.11 -61.06 1.11
C SER A 168 13.91 -61.18 2.41
N LYS A 169 13.32 -61.72 3.49
CA LYS A 169 13.93 -61.78 4.83
C LYS A 169 14.48 -60.40 5.27
N TYR A 170 13.77 -59.33 4.89
CA TYR A 170 14.24 -57.95 5.02
C TYR A 170 14.61 -57.56 6.45
N LEU A 171 13.71 -57.81 7.42
CA LEU A 171 13.92 -57.48 8.83
C LEU A 171 15.09 -58.29 9.42
N SER A 172 15.20 -59.58 9.08
CA SER A 172 16.31 -60.43 9.51
C SER A 172 17.67 -59.90 9.01
N ASN A 173 17.76 -59.53 7.73
CA ASN A 173 18.95 -58.91 7.14
C ASN A 173 19.29 -57.55 7.77
N GLN A 174 18.28 -56.69 7.98
CA GLN A 174 18.49 -55.39 8.62
C GLN A 174 18.91 -55.52 10.10
N MET A 175 18.38 -56.53 10.80
CA MET A 175 18.78 -56.84 12.17
C MET A 175 20.26 -57.20 12.26
N GLU A 176 20.75 -58.05 11.36
CA GLU A 176 22.16 -58.41 11.30
C GLU A 176 23.05 -57.17 11.08
N ILE A 177 22.71 -56.31 10.10
CA ILE A 177 23.47 -55.07 9.83
C ILE A 177 23.53 -54.17 11.07
N ILE A 178 22.40 -53.98 11.76
CA ILE A 178 22.34 -53.14 12.97
C ILE A 178 23.19 -53.75 14.10
N LEU A 179 23.13 -55.07 14.29
CA LEU A 179 23.92 -55.78 15.30
C LEU A 179 25.42 -55.71 14.99
N GLN A 180 25.83 -55.94 13.74
CA GLN A 180 27.21 -55.80 13.29
C GLN A 180 27.73 -54.37 13.54
N CYS A 181 26.93 -53.34 13.22
CA CYS A 181 27.29 -51.95 13.51
C CYS A 181 27.48 -51.70 15.01
N ARG A 182 26.62 -52.28 15.86
CA ARG A 182 26.73 -52.18 17.33
C ARG A 182 27.93 -52.96 17.86
N ASP A 183 28.27 -54.11 17.30
CA ASP A 183 29.44 -54.87 17.74
C ASP A 183 30.73 -54.14 17.38
N VAL A 184 30.84 -53.58 16.17
CA VAL A 184 31.98 -52.73 15.78
C VAL A 184 32.19 -51.57 16.76
N SER A 185 31.11 -50.97 17.28
CA SER A 185 31.19 -49.91 18.29
C SER A 185 31.77 -50.37 19.64
N LYS A 186 31.49 -51.62 20.06
CA LYS A 186 32.06 -52.21 21.28
C LYS A 186 33.56 -52.45 21.13
N TRP A 187 34.01 -52.88 19.95
CA TRP A 187 35.44 -53.10 19.66
C TRP A 187 36.24 -51.80 19.53
N GLN A 188 35.62 -50.71 19.02
CA GLN A 188 36.30 -49.42 18.81
C GLN A 188 36.32 -48.48 20.02
N SER A 189 35.61 -48.82 21.11
CA SER A 189 35.57 -48.03 22.36
C SER A 189 36.92 -47.89 23.09
N GLN A 190 38.01 -48.45 22.56
CA GLN A 190 39.36 -48.29 23.08
C GLN A 190 40.15 -47.14 22.41
N TYR A 191 39.64 -46.55 21.31
CA TYR A 191 40.24 -45.39 20.64
C TYR A 191 39.18 -44.41 20.07
N VAL A 192 38.82 -43.40 20.87
CA VAL A 192 38.40 -42.02 20.55
C VAL A 192 37.23 -41.74 19.57
N PHE A 193 36.68 -42.70 18.83
CA PHE A 193 35.44 -42.48 18.06
C PHE A 193 34.24 -43.11 18.77
N GLU A 194 33.42 -42.30 19.44
CA GLU A 194 32.04 -42.67 19.70
C GLU A 194 31.40 -42.99 18.35
N VAL A 195 31.03 -44.25 18.10
CA VAL A 195 30.18 -44.59 16.95
C VAL A 195 28.84 -43.91 17.20
N THR A 196 28.71 -42.69 16.69
CA THR A 196 27.48 -41.91 16.75
C THR A 196 26.38 -42.68 16.04
N GLU A 197 25.16 -42.62 16.57
CA GLU A 197 23.92 -43.13 15.94
C GLU A 197 23.89 -42.93 14.41
N GLU A 198 24.47 -41.83 13.91
CA GLU A 198 24.84 -41.56 12.50
C GLU A 198 25.34 -42.74 11.68
N TYR A 199 26.19 -43.60 12.23
CA TYR A 199 26.72 -44.75 11.52
C TYR A 199 25.65 -45.82 11.24
N ILE A 200 24.74 -46.06 12.18
CA ILE A 200 23.73 -47.13 12.10
C ILE A 200 22.71 -46.80 11.00
N TRP A 201 22.19 -45.57 10.94
CA TRP A 201 21.21 -45.20 9.91
C TRP A 201 21.84 -44.86 8.54
N GLN A 202 23.16 -44.73 8.44
CA GLN A 202 23.84 -44.73 7.12
C GLN A 202 23.92 -46.13 6.51
N LYS A 203 23.94 -47.19 7.32
CA LYS A 203 24.08 -48.58 6.88
C LYS A 203 22.76 -49.34 6.81
N SER A 204 21.85 -49.13 7.77
CA SER A 204 20.55 -49.78 7.81
C SER A 204 19.47 -48.92 7.17
N THR A 205 18.79 -49.49 6.16
CA THR A 205 17.64 -48.86 5.50
C THR A 205 16.43 -48.77 6.44
N LEU A 206 16.27 -49.73 7.36
CA LEU A 206 15.22 -49.72 8.36
C LEU A 206 15.42 -48.59 9.37
N ALA A 207 16.63 -48.45 9.92
CA ALA A 207 16.96 -47.37 10.84
C ALA A 207 16.82 -45.99 10.19
N PHE A 208 17.28 -45.85 8.94
CA PHE A 208 17.09 -44.64 8.13
C PHE A 208 15.62 -44.28 7.97
N THR A 209 14.77 -45.27 7.65
CA THR A 209 13.34 -45.06 7.43
C THR A 209 12.62 -44.69 8.72
N LEU A 210 12.87 -45.39 9.83
CA LEU A 210 12.27 -45.08 11.14
C LEU A 210 12.67 -43.68 11.63
N ARG A 211 13.95 -43.30 11.47
CA ARG A 211 14.41 -41.94 11.78
C ARG A 211 13.68 -40.91 10.92
N ASN A 212 13.58 -41.11 9.61
CA ASN A 212 12.90 -40.16 8.74
C ASN A 212 11.41 -40.06 9.05
N ILE A 213 10.73 -41.17 9.38
CA ILE A 213 9.35 -41.16 9.89
C ILE A 213 9.24 -40.22 11.10
N PHE A 214 10.10 -40.41 12.09
CA PHE A 214 10.08 -39.61 13.31
C PHE A 214 10.36 -38.12 13.00
N VAL A 215 11.39 -37.84 12.22
CA VAL A 215 11.79 -36.48 11.84
C VAL A 215 10.70 -35.80 11.03
N ASP A 216 10.11 -36.48 10.04
CA ASP A 216 9.05 -35.94 9.19
C ASP A 216 7.78 -35.67 9.99
N LEU A 217 7.37 -36.58 10.88
CA LEU A 217 6.23 -36.35 11.76
C LEU A 217 6.48 -35.19 12.73
N THR A 218 7.71 -35.05 13.25
CA THR A 218 8.10 -33.97 14.16
C THR A 218 8.18 -32.61 13.45
N LYS A 219 8.67 -32.58 12.20
CA LYS A 219 8.88 -31.35 11.41
C LYS A 219 7.65 -30.91 10.61
N TYR A 220 6.89 -31.85 10.06
CA TYR A 220 5.82 -31.57 9.10
C TYR A 220 4.43 -31.95 9.60
N GLY A 221 4.32 -32.77 10.66
CA GLY A 221 3.03 -33.34 11.10
C GLY A 221 2.43 -34.35 10.12
N CYS A 222 3.15 -34.64 9.03
CA CYS A 222 2.83 -35.67 8.07
C CYS A 222 4.12 -36.33 7.56
N THR A 223 4.00 -37.57 7.15
CA THR A 223 5.08 -38.32 6.49
C THR A 223 4.48 -39.08 5.31
N SER A 224 5.23 -39.14 4.21
CA SER A 224 4.89 -39.90 3.01
C SER A 224 6.17 -40.57 2.56
N LEU A 225 6.29 -41.86 2.85
CA LEU A 225 7.50 -42.63 2.59
C LEU A 225 7.17 -43.83 1.73
N ARG A 226 8.06 -44.11 0.77
CA ARG A 226 7.99 -45.33 -0.01
C ARG A 226 8.84 -46.40 0.67
N PHE A 227 8.20 -47.31 1.39
CA PHE A 227 8.86 -48.42 2.05
C PHE A 227 9.46 -49.36 0.98
N ASN A 228 10.78 -49.55 1.01
CA ASN A 228 11.58 -50.32 0.05
C ASN A 228 11.35 -49.99 -1.44
N GLY A 229 10.81 -48.80 -1.75
CA GLY A 229 10.63 -48.35 -3.13
C GLY A 229 9.36 -48.82 -3.83
N TRP A 230 8.47 -49.59 -3.18
CA TRP A 230 7.26 -50.14 -3.85
C TRP A 230 5.95 -49.88 -3.08
N LEU A 231 5.99 -49.66 -1.76
CA LEU A 231 4.80 -49.42 -0.95
C LEU A 231 4.78 -48.00 -0.38
N ASP A 232 3.85 -47.18 -0.85
CA ASP A 232 3.66 -45.83 -0.31
C ASP A 232 2.90 -45.89 1.02
N ILE A 233 3.60 -45.66 2.13
CA ILE A 233 3.04 -45.56 3.46
C ILE A 233 3.12 -44.11 3.90
N GLY A 234 1.98 -43.50 4.19
CA GLY A 234 1.95 -42.15 4.71
C GLY A 234 0.92 -41.95 5.81
N CYS A 235 1.23 -40.99 6.67
CA CYS A 235 0.40 -40.60 7.82
C CYS A 235 0.33 -39.08 7.89
N GLN A 236 -0.86 -38.57 8.16
CA GLN A 236 -1.09 -37.20 8.55
C GLN A 236 -1.70 -37.20 9.95
N LEU A 237 -1.12 -36.43 10.86
CA LEU A 237 -1.69 -36.20 12.18
C LEU A 237 -2.85 -35.23 12.02
N LEU A 238 -4.08 -35.74 12.14
CA LEU A 238 -5.31 -34.97 11.99
C LEU A 238 -5.75 -34.49 13.38
N GLU A 239 -5.63 -33.19 13.67
CA GLU A 239 -6.49 -32.60 14.70
C GLU A 239 -7.92 -32.50 14.14
N SER A 240 -8.88 -33.24 14.72
CA SER A 240 -10.32 -32.97 14.47
C SER A 240 -10.85 -31.73 15.22
N LYS A 241 -9.95 -30.86 15.65
CA LYS A 241 -10.27 -29.48 15.97
C LYS A 241 -9.21 -28.64 15.29
N THR A 242 -9.52 -28.20 14.07
CA THR A 242 -9.01 -26.90 13.60
C THR A 242 -9.04 -25.96 14.79
N VAL A 243 -7.91 -25.32 15.07
CA VAL A 243 -7.73 -24.29 16.08
C VAL A 243 -8.98 -23.42 16.18
N THR A 244 -9.91 -23.78 17.07
CA THR A 244 -10.92 -22.89 17.59
C THR A 244 -10.21 -22.11 18.68
N THR A 245 -9.34 -21.20 18.28
CA THR A 245 -9.21 -19.96 19.03
C THR A 245 -10.63 -19.42 19.18
N LYS A 246 -11.01 -18.99 20.38
CA LYS A 246 -12.34 -18.41 20.70
C LYS A 246 -12.70 -17.14 19.90
N GLN A 247 -12.00 -16.88 18.80
CA GLN A 247 -12.33 -15.93 17.75
C GLN A 247 -11.97 -16.60 16.41
N PRO A 248 -12.95 -16.94 15.55
CA PRO A 248 -12.66 -17.45 14.23
C PRO A 248 -12.28 -16.25 13.36
N MET A 249 -10.99 -16.09 13.05
CA MET A 249 -10.56 -15.21 11.95
C MET A 249 -10.09 -16.00 10.73
N PHE A 250 -10.02 -17.33 10.86
CA PHE A 250 -9.62 -18.24 9.81
C PHE A 250 -10.77 -19.18 9.52
N SER A 251 -11.71 -18.73 8.69
CA SER A 251 -12.45 -19.68 7.89
C SER A 251 -11.48 -20.27 6.86
N LEU A 252 -10.74 -21.31 7.27
CA LEU A 252 -10.63 -22.44 6.37
C LEU A 252 -12.09 -22.91 6.20
N HIS A 253 -12.82 -22.31 5.24
CA HIS A 253 -14.20 -22.68 4.85
C HIS A 253 -14.30 -24.14 4.35
N THR A 254 -13.27 -24.94 4.59
CA THR A 254 -13.20 -26.33 4.25
C THR A 254 -13.57 -27.26 5.40
N THR A 255 -13.68 -26.90 6.68
CA THR A 255 -14.02 -27.94 7.69
C THR A 255 -15.41 -27.78 8.29
N LEU A 256 -16.36 -28.58 7.82
CA LEU A 256 -17.53 -28.97 8.61
C LEU A 256 -17.07 -29.72 9.87
N SER A 257 -17.93 -29.75 10.89
CA SER A 257 -17.79 -30.46 12.18
C SER A 257 -17.47 -31.97 12.09
N GLN A 258 -17.29 -32.52 10.88
CA GLN A 258 -17.01 -33.93 10.57
C GLN A 258 -15.65 -34.16 9.87
N GLY A 259 -14.76 -33.16 9.78
CA GLY A 259 -13.40 -33.35 9.26
C GLY A 259 -13.28 -33.48 7.74
N THR A 260 -14.33 -33.13 6.98
CA THR A 260 -14.31 -33.15 5.51
C THR A 260 -13.99 -31.77 4.94
N ILE A 261 -12.90 -31.67 4.17
CA ILE A 261 -12.46 -30.49 3.40
C ILE A 261 -13.51 -30.13 2.32
N LEU A 262 -14.30 -29.07 2.52
CA LEU A 262 -15.29 -28.52 1.58
C LEU A 262 -14.60 -27.67 0.51
N ILE A 263 -14.26 -28.33 -0.60
CA ILE A 263 -13.70 -27.67 -1.78
C ILE A 263 -14.85 -27.18 -2.66
N LYS A 264 -14.80 -25.89 -3.06
CA LYS A 264 -15.78 -25.23 -3.92
C LYS A 264 -15.18 -24.91 -5.30
N PRO A 265 -15.99 -24.75 -6.36
CA PRO A 265 -15.50 -24.58 -7.73
C PRO A 265 -14.69 -23.30 -7.95
N TYR A 266 -15.03 -22.24 -7.22
CA TYR A 266 -14.39 -20.93 -7.35
C TYR A 266 -13.04 -20.85 -6.61
N HIS A 267 -12.67 -21.84 -5.80
CA HIS A 267 -11.37 -21.87 -5.14
C HIS A 267 -10.25 -22.07 -6.16
N ALA A 268 -9.06 -21.57 -5.82
CA ALA A 268 -7.79 -21.86 -6.47
C ALA A 268 -6.93 -22.73 -5.55
N MET A 269 -5.81 -23.24 -6.08
CA MET A 269 -4.92 -24.14 -5.34
C MET A 269 -3.46 -23.71 -5.52
N ILE A 270 -2.72 -23.66 -4.42
CA ILE A 270 -1.27 -23.44 -4.41
C ILE A 270 -0.58 -24.76 -4.05
N LEU A 271 0.38 -25.17 -4.87
CA LEU A 271 1.25 -26.30 -4.57
C LEU A 271 2.36 -25.89 -3.61
N LEU A 272 2.59 -26.68 -2.55
CA LEU A 272 3.64 -26.44 -1.57
C LEU A 272 5.03 -26.89 -2.07
N GLU A 273 5.05 -27.79 -3.04
CA GLU A 273 6.24 -28.34 -3.69
C GLU A 273 6.15 -28.12 -5.20
N GLY A 274 7.28 -28.22 -5.89
CA GLY A 274 7.28 -28.17 -7.35
C GLY A 274 6.43 -29.31 -7.93
N SER A 275 5.75 -29.06 -9.04
CA SER A 275 4.93 -30.07 -9.72
C SER A 275 5.72 -31.35 -10.04
N HIS A 276 7.00 -31.22 -10.43
CA HIS A 276 7.91 -32.33 -10.66
C HIS A 276 8.21 -33.14 -9.40
N THR A 277 8.55 -32.49 -8.28
CA THR A 277 8.86 -33.17 -7.02
C THR A 277 7.66 -33.92 -6.45
N VAL A 278 6.45 -33.37 -6.58
CA VAL A 278 5.23 -34.06 -6.15
C VAL A 278 4.99 -35.31 -6.99
N LEU A 279 5.23 -35.25 -8.31
CA LEU A 279 5.07 -36.40 -9.20
C LEU A 279 6.08 -37.51 -8.90
N GLU A 280 7.36 -37.20 -8.74
CA GLU A 280 8.40 -38.22 -8.50
C GLU A 280 8.27 -38.88 -7.13
N ASN A 281 8.07 -38.07 -6.08
CA ASN A 281 8.04 -38.56 -4.71
C ASN A 281 6.73 -39.28 -4.37
N MET A 282 5.60 -38.85 -4.97
CA MET A 282 4.28 -39.31 -4.55
C MET A 282 3.54 -40.15 -5.59
N PHE A 283 3.74 -39.90 -6.89
CA PHE A 283 3.00 -40.60 -7.94
C PHE A 283 3.87 -40.92 -9.17
N PRO A 284 4.89 -41.78 -9.05
CA PRO A 284 5.72 -42.17 -10.18
C PRO A 284 4.85 -42.76 -11.30
N ASN A 285 3.78 -43.48 -10.93
CA ASN A 285 2.77 -44.05 -11.83
C ASN A 285 1.46 -43.25 -11.87
N ALA A 286 1.48 -41.93 -11.57
CA ALA A 286 0.26 -41.12 -11.58
C ALA A 286 -0.53 -41.30 -12.88
N ALA A 287 -1.85 -41.54 -12.75
CA ALA A 287 -2.77 -41.50 -13.88
C ALA A 287 -2.57 -40.21 -14.68
N GLY A 288 -2.71 -40.28 -16.00
CA GLY A 288 -2.50 -39.14 -16.91
C GLY A 288 -3.24 -37.87 -16.44
N ALA A 289 -4.44 -38.02 -15.88
CA ALA A 289 -5.21 -36.91 -15.30
C ALA A 289 -4.46 -36.14 -14.20
N MET A 290 -3.76 -36.80 -13.28
CA MET A 290 -3.00 -36.12 -12.21
C MET A 290 -1.79 -35.35 -12.78
N ARG A 291 -1.11 -35.91 -13.79
CA ARG A 291 0.02 -35.24 -14.45
C ARG A 291 -0.41 -33.98 -15.20
N HIS A 292 -1.54 -34.04 -15.90
CA HIS A 292 -2.08 -32.87 -16.61
C HIS A 292 -2.65 -31.84 -15.64
N PHE A 293 -3.32 -32.28 -14.58
CA PHE A 293 -3.81 -31.42 -13.51
C PHE A 293 -2.66 -30.62 -12.85
N LEU A 294 -1.60 -31.29 -12.39
CA LEU A 294 -0.46 -30.63 -11.74
C LEU A 294 0.33 -29.67 -12.64
N LYS A 295 0.22 -29.80 -13.98
CA LYS A 295 0.84 -28.87 -14.93
C LYS A 295 0.07 -27.55 -15.07
N ILE A 296 -1.25 -27.58 -14.90
CA ILE A 296 -2.14 -26.43 -15.17
C ILE A 296 -2.55 -25.70 -13.89
N VAL A 297 -2.49 -26.37 -12.74
CA VAL A 297 -2.78 -25.77 -11.43
C VAL A 297 -1.98 -24.47 -11.24
N SER A 298 -2.72 -23.40 -10.98
CA SER A 298 -2.18 -22.07 -10.75
C SER A 298 -3.02 -21.32 -9.71
N PRO A 299 -2.41 -20.51 -8.82
CA PRO A 299 -3.14 -19.66 -7.89
C PRO A 299 -3.96 -18.55 -8.57
N LEU A 300 -3.77 -18.34 -9.87
CA LEU A 300 -4.49 -17.33 -10.65
C LEU A 300 -5.81 -17.86 -11.22
N LYS A 301 -5.99 -19.18 -11.28
CA LYS A 301 -7.14 -19.85 -11.90
C LYS A 301 -7.96 -20.56 -10.84
N ASN A 302 -9.29 -20.49 -10.95
CA ASN A 302 -10.18 -21.29 -10.11
C ASN A 302 -10.28 -22.74 -10.65
N LEU A 303 -10.76 -23.66 -9.81
CA LEU A 303 -10.89 -25.08 -10.15
C LEU A 303 -11.88 -25.33 -11.29
N GLN A 304 -12.91 -24.50 -11.43
CA GLN A 304 -13.85 -24.57 -12.55
C GLN A 304 -13.18 -24.27 -13.89
N ALA A 305 -12.39 -23.20 -13.99
CA ALA A 305 -11.62 -22.85 -15.20
C ALA A 305 -10.60 -23.94 -15.55
N ILE A 306 -10.00 -24.58 -14.53
CA ILE A 306 -9.10 -25.74 -14.75
C ILE A 306 -9.88 -26.93 -15.35
N GLY A 307 -11.16 -27.11 -14.98
CA GLY A 307 -12.03 -28.15 -15.55
C GLY A 307 -12.38 -27.92 -17.00
N GLU A 308 -12.63 -26.67 -17.38
CA GLU A 308 -12.87 -26.27 -18.76
C GLU A 308 -11.63 -26.45 -19.64
N GLU A 309 -10.43 -26.21 -19.10
CA GLU A 309 -9.16 -26.33 -19.82
C GLU A 309 -8.65 -27.78 -19.97
N LEU A 310 -8.96 -28.67 -19.02
CA LEU A 310 -8.56 -30.09 -19.04
C LEU A 310 -9.64 -31.05 -19.54
N PRO A 311 -10.69 -30.54 -20.19
CA PRO A 311 -12.04 -31.15 -20.29
C PRO A 311 -12.31 -32.28 -19.28
N MET A 312 -12.11 -32.03 -17.98
CA MET A 312 -12.36 -33.01 -16.93
C MET A 312 -13.62 -32.66 -16.15
N ASP A 313 -14.37 -33.67 -15.73
CA ASP A 313 -15.49 -33.47 -14.83
C ASP A 313 -15.04 -32.84 -13.50
N LEU A 314 -15.80 -31.87 -13.01
CA LEU A 314 -15.48 -31.10 -11.81
C LEU A 314 -15.40 -32.00 -10.58
N SER A 315 -16.17 -33.09 -10.55
CA SER A 315 -16.11 -34.11 -9.50
C SER A 315 -14.74 -34.77 -9.39
N LEU A 316 -14.08 -35.05 -10.53
CA LEU A 316 -12.75 -35.63 -10.58
C LEU A 316 -11.71 -34.61 -10.12
N ILE A 317 -11.84 -33.35 -10.53
CA ILE A 317 -10.96 -32.25 -10.08
C ILE A 317 -11.03 -32.08 -8.57
N PHE A 318 -12.23 -32.10 -7.99
CA PHE A 318 -12.39 -32.03 -6.54
C PHE A 318 -11.77 -33.24 -5.84
N ARG A 319 -11.87 -34.44 -6.42
CA ARG A 319 -11.20 -35.62 -5.87
C ARG A 319 -9.68 -35.51 -5.91
N LEU A 320 -9.11 -35.03 -7.01
CA LEU A 320 -7.67 -34.79 -7.16
C LEU A 320 -7.17 -33.70 -6.20
N ALA A 321 -7.87 -32.56 -6.15
CA ALA A 321 -7.55 -31.46 -5.24
C ALA A 321 -7.65 -31.90 -3.76
N LYS A 322 -8.73 -32.61 -3.39
CA LYS A 322 -8.90 -33.16 -2.05
C LYS A 322 -7.77 -34.11 -1.68
N HIS A 323 -7.33 -34.94 -2.62
CA HIS A 323 -6.21 -35.84 -2.40
C HIS A 323 -4.91 -35.06 -2.12
N LEU A 324 -4.58 -34.04 -2.93
CA LEU A 324 -3.37 -33.23 -2.71
C LEU A 324 -3.39 -32.43 -1.41
N VAL A 325 -4.56 -31.91 -1.01
CA VAL A 325 -4.72 -31.20 0.25
C VAL A 325 -4.67 -32.16 1.44
N TYR A 326 -5.30 -33.34 1.33
CA TYR A 326 -5.23 -34.40 2.33
C TYR A 326 -3.77 -34.79 2.63
N TRP A 327 -2.94 -34.91 1.59
CA TRP A 327 -1.53 -35.23 1.79
C TRP A 327 -0.65 -34.03 2.19
N GLY A 328 -1.23 -32.85 2.40
CA GLY A 328 -0.48 -31.65 2.76
C GLY A 328 0.48 -31.18 1.67
N LYS A 329 0.21 -31.50 0.39
CA LYS A 329 1.03 -31.07 -0.76
C LYS A 329 0.48 -29.82 -1.44
N ALA A 330 -0.77 -29.46 -1.13
CA ALA A 330 -1.41 -28.27 -1.65
C ALA A 330 -2.25 -27.56 -0.58
N ILE A 331 -2.44 -26.25 -0.75
CA ILE A 331 -3.37 -25.45 0.03
C ILE A 331 -4.46 -24.88 -0.87
N MET A 332 -5.68 -24.83 -0.36
CA MET A 332 -6.80 -24.15 -1.01
C MET A 332 -6.73 -22.67 -0.68
N VAL A 333 -6.85 -21.83 -1.71
CA VAL A 333 -6.91 -20.37 -1.60
C VAL A 333 -7.99 -19.83 -2.54
N TYR A 334 -8.26 -18.54 -2.50
CA TYR A 334 -9.05 -17.89 -3.53
C TYR A 334 -8.14 -17.47 -4.68
N PRO A 335 -8.65 -17.46 -5.94
CA PRO A 335 -7.86 -17.04 -7.08
C PRO A 335 -7.38 -15.60 -6.90
N ILE A 336 -6.09 -15.37 -7.11
CA ILE A 336 -5.50 -14.04 -6.96
C ILE A 336 -5.96 -13.17 -8.13
N ALA A 337 -6.84 -12.22 -7.85
CA ALA A 337 -7.31 -11.20 -8.79
C ALA A 337 -6.86 -9.80 -8.37
N GLN A 338 -6.87 -8.87 -9.33
CA GLN A 338 -6.42 -7.48 -9.11
C GLN A 338 -7.26 -6.73 -8.06
N ASN A 339 -8.53 -7.10 -7.90
CA ASN A 339 -9.46 -6.46 -6.96
C ASN A 339 -9.43 -7.09 -5.57
N ASN A 340 -8.68 -8.17 -5.37
CA ASN A 340 -8.58 -8.80 -4.06
C ASN A 340 -7.75 -7.91 -3.13
N THR A 341 -8.19 -7.82 -1.87
CA THR A 341 -7.50 -7.06 -0.84
C THR A 341 -6.79 -8.03 0.10
N TYR A 342 -5.55 -7.74 0.48
CA TYR A 342 -4.75 -8.59 1.35
C TYR A 342 -4.20 -7.80 2.54
N ILE A 343 -4.01 -8.49 3.67
CA ILE A 343 -3.45 -7.95 4.90
C ILE A 343 -2.50 -8.96 5.56
N VAL A 344 -1.54 -8.48 6.35
CA VAL A 344 -0.70 -9.36 7.19
C VAL A 344 -1.57 -10.19 8.13
N SER A 345 -1.30 -11.49 8.17
CA SER A 345 -2.01 -12.43 9.04
C SER A 345 -1.72 -12.13 10.52
N ARG A 346 -2.74 -12.12 11.37
CA ARG A 346 -2.58 -11.94 12.82
C ARG A 346 -1.79 -13.06 13.49
N THR A 347 -1.72 -14.23 12.85
CA THR A 347 -0.97 -15.40 13.34
C THR A 347 0.38 -15.54 12.65
N ALA A 348 0.84 -14.53 11.91
CA ALA A 348 2.13 -14.57 11.23
C ALA A 348 3.28 -14.61 12.26
N ASP A 349 4.11 -15.65 12.19
CA ASP A 349 5.30 -15.80 13.03
C ASP A 349 6.47 -15.00 12.41
N LEU A 350 6.49 -13.69 12.66
CA LEU A 350 7.48 -12.75 12.12
C LEU A 350 8.87 -12.91 12.76
N ALA A 351 8.96 -13.62 13.90
CA ALA A 351 10.19 -13.82 14.65
C ALA A 351 11.12 -14.88 14.03
N ASN A 352 10.60 -15.72 13.13
CA ASN A 352 11.35 -16.85 12.56
C ASN A 352 12.47 -16.39 11.59
N GLU A 353 13.72 -16.60 12.00
CA GLU A 353 14.90 -16.24 11.20
C GLU A 353 15.05 -17.03 9.90
N ASP A 354 14.67 -18.31 9.87
CA ASP A 354 14.86 -19.16 8.70
C ASP A 354 13.96 -18.72 7.53
N ILE A 355 12.76 -18.25 7.85
CA ILE A 355 11.80 -17.72 6.87
C ILE A 355 12.37 -16.44 6.23
N ARG A 356 12.93 -15.54 7.05
CA ARG A 356 13.58 -14.31 6.57
C ARG A 356 14.77 -14.62 5.66
N LYS A 357 15.65 -15.54 6.07
CA LYS A 357 16.84 -15.94 5.29
C LYS A 357 16.46 -16.58 3.96
N ARG A 358 15.47 -17.47 3.93
CA ARG A 358 14.99 -18.11 2.68
C ARG A 358 14.32 -17.13 1.72
N PHE A 359 13.52 -16.20 2.25
CA PHE A 359 12.89 -15.16 1.44
C PHE A 359 13.93 -14.26 0.79
N ALA A 360 14.92 -13.80 1.57
CA ALA A 360 16.01 -12.97 1.09
C ALA A 360 16.85 -13.70 0.03
N LEU A 361 17.13 -14.99 0.21
CA LEU A 361 17.85 -15.80 -0.77
C LEU A 361 17.09 -15.93 -2.10
N GLN A 362 15.77 -16.07 -2.05
CA GLN A 362 14.93 -16.29 -3.23
C GLN A 362 14.62 -15.02 -4.02
N PHE A 363 14.29 -13.92 -3.34
CA PHE A 363 13.80 -12.69 -3.98
C PHE A 363 14.76 -11.50 -3.86
N ARG A 364 15.93 -11.68 -3.23
CA ARG A 364 16.94 -10.61 -2.99
C ARG A 364 16.37 -9.36 -2.31
N THR A 365 15.29 -9.52 -1.55
CA THR A 365 14.58 -8.46 -0.86
C THR A 365 14.27 -8.89 0.57
N GLU A 366 14.16 -7.93 1.48
CA GLU A 366 13.83 -8.24 2.87
C GLU A 366 12.34 -8.48 3.06
N LEU A 367 12.02 -9.53 3.82
CA LEU A 367 10.64 -9.90 4.12
C LEU A 367 9.88 -8.77 4.84
N ALA A 368 10.55 -8.03 5.72
CA ALA A 368 9.96 -6.95 6.49
C ALA A 368 9.48 -5.80 5.60
N VAL A 369 10.28 -5.41 4.60
CA VAL A 369 9.92 -4.35 3.63
C VAL A 369 8.65 -4.73 2.87
N VAL A 370 8.55 -5.98 2.43
CA VAL A 370 7.38 -6.46 1.67
C VAL A 370 6.14 -6.54 2.55
N LEU A 371 6.27 -7.09 3.76
CA LEU A 371 5.15 -7.18 4.71
C LEU A 371 4.66 -5.82 5.19
N SER A 372 5.54 -4.82 5.29
CA SER A 372 5.15 -3.46 5.68
C SER A 372 4.09 -2.87 4.73
N ARG A 373 4.12 -3.23 3.44
CA ARG A 373 3.13 -2.80 2.46
C ARG A 373 1.74 -3.40 2.71
N PHE A 374 1.67 -4.59 3.29
CA PHE A 374 0.42 -5.29 3.62
C PHE A 374 -0.06 -5.00 5.06
N ASN A 375 0.56 -4.07 5.78
CA ASN A 375 0.17 -3.72 7.14
C ASN A 375 -1.25 -3.11 7.19
N SER A 376 -1.61 -2.37 6.14
CA SER A 376 -2.99 -1.93 5.89
C SER A 376 -3.62 -2.77 4.77
N PRO A 377 -4.96 -2.89 4.72
CA PRO A 377 -5.65 -3.54 3.61
C PRO A 377 -5.18 -2.98 2.26
N LEU A 378 -4.45 -3.79 1.49
CA LEU A 378 -3.87 -3.37 0.22
C LEU A 378 -4.52 -4.12 -0.95
N LEU A 379 -4.97 -3.37 -1.96
CA LEU A 379 -5.45 -3.93 -3.21
C LEU A 379 -4.26 -4.44 -4.05
N ILE A 380 -4.38 -5.64 -4.62
CA ILE A 380 -3.30 -6.21 -5.43
C ILE A 380 -2.97 -5.37 -6.65
N ARG A 381 -3.95 -4.72 -7.28
CA ARG A 381 -3.69 -3.82 -8.42
C ARG A 381 -2.69 -2.73 -8.06
N ASP A 382 -2.75 -2.18 -6.84
CA ASP A 382 -1.91 -1.08 -6.38
C ASP A 382 -0.51 -1.60 -6.01
N TYR A 383 -0.43 -2.79 -5.42
CA TYR A 383 0.83 -3.48 -5.19
C TYR A 383 1.60 -3.78 -6.49
N LEU A 384 0.87 -4.10 -7.57
CA LEU A 384 1.44 -4.44 -8.88
C LEU A 384 1.85 -3.22 -9.73
N ILE A 385 1.62 -2.00 -9.26
CA ILE A 385 2.09 -0.79 -9.93
C ILE A 385 3.63 -0.76 -9.83
N PRO A 386 4.35 -0.70 -10.97
CA PRO A 386 5.81 -0.56 -10.96
C PRO A 386 6.19 0.85 -10.53
N GLU A 387 7.17 0.96 -9.63
CA GLU A 387 7.61 2.25 -9.08
C GLU A 387 8.26 3.15 -10.15
N ASN A 388 8.82 2.55 -11.22
CA ASN A 388 9.57 3.25 -12.28
C ASN A 388 8.97 3.12 -13.70
N GLY A 389 7.69 2.77 -13.84
CA GLY A 389 6.96 2.85 -15.11
C GLY A 389 7.34 1.86 -16.23
N PHE A 390 8.46 1.14 -16.13
CA PHE A 390 8.89 0.10 -17.07
C PHE A 390 9.38 -1.14 -16.31
N ILE A 391 9.30 -2.31 -16.98
CA ILE A 391 9.73 -3.68 -16.59
C ILE A 391 8.53 -4.61 -16.27
N LYS A 392 8.16 -5.45 -17.25
CA LYS A 392 7.17 -6.54 -17.09
C LYS A 392 7.60 -7.60 -16.06
N ASP A 393 8.91 -7.77 -15.84
CA ASP A 393 9.47 -8.77 -14.91
C ASP A 393 9.21 -8.46 -13.43
N GLU A 394 9.04 -7.18 -13.07
CA GLU A 394 8.76 -6.79 -11.68
C GLU A 394 7.38 -7.28 -11.22
N ARG A 395 6.38 -7.25 -12.12
CA ARG A 395 5.03 -7.75 -11.83
C ARG A 395 5.03 -9.25 -11.56
N VAL A 396 5.74 -10.03 -12.37
CA VAL A 396 5.86 -11.48 -12.19
C VAL A 396 6.52 -11.80 -10.85
N THR A 397 7.59 -11.06 -10.51
CA THR A 397 8.29 -11.19 -9.24
C THR A 397 7.39 -10.85 -8.05
N LYS A 398 6.65 -9.73 -8.12
CA LYS A 398 5.69 -9.31 -7.10
C LYS A 398 4.57 -10.33 -6.90
N VAL A 399 4.00 -10.90 -7.97
CA VAL A 399 3.02 -11.99 -7.87
C VAL A 399 3.64 -13.23 -7.24
N ALA A 400 4.86 -13.60 -7.62
CA ALA A 400 5.56 -14.75 -7.02
C ALA A 400 5.83 -14.53 -5.52
N MET A 401 6.17 -13.31 -5.11
CA MET A 401 6.32 -12.93 -3.70
C MET A 401 4.98 -13.06 -2.96
N LEU A 402 3.87 -12.58 -3.54
CA LEU A 402 2.54 -12.73 -2.95
C LEU A 402 2.15 -14.22 -2.78
N VAL A 403 2.35 -15.04 -3.80
CA VAL A 403 2.10 -16.49 -3.74
C VAL A 403 2.96 -17.13 -2.66
N TRP A 404 4.22 -16.69 -2.50
CA TRP A 404 5.11 -17.16 -1.44
C TRP A 404 4.61 -16.76 -0.05
N LEU A 405 4.15 -15.53 0.14
CA LEU A 405 3.59 -15.05 1.42
C LEU A 405 2.32 -15.82 1.79
N LEU A 406 1.45 -16.10 0.82
CA LEU A 406 0.25 -16.93 1.00
C LEU A 406 0.61 -18.38 1.35
N LYS A 407 1.60 -18.95 0.66
CA LYS A 407 2.14 -20.30 0.93
C LYS A 407 2.65 -20.44 2.37
N HIS A 408 3.26 -19.39 2.91
CA HIS A 408 3.74 -19.34 4.29
C HIS A 408 2.73 -18.78 5.30
N ARG A 409 1.48 -18.50 4.88
CA ARG A 409 0.39 -17.95 5.73
C ARG A 409 0.74 -16.62 6.43
N LEU A 410 1.65 -15.84 5.84
CA LEU A 410 2.06 -14.53 6.38
C LEU A 410 1.07 -13.43 6.00
N VAL A 411 0.32 -13.63 4.93
CA VAL A 411 -0.69 -12.70 4.41
C VAL A 411 -1.99 -13.47 4.20
N VAL A 412 -3.14 -12.81 4.39
CA VAL A 412 -4.48 -13.36 4.18
C VAL A 412 -5.28 -12.47 3.24
N GLN A 413 -6.17 -13.07 2.46
CA GLN A 413 -7.14 -12.33 1.67
C GLN A 413 -8.29 -11.87 2.58
N LEU A 414 -8.69 -10.61 2.43
CA LEU A 414 -9.89 -10.07 3.07
C LEU A 414 -11.10 -10.35 2.18
N HIS A 415 -12.17 -10.84 2.82
CA HIS A 415 -13.46 -11.08 2.20
C HIS A 415 -14.52 -10.15 2.80
N THR A 416 -15.54 -9.85 2.00
CA THR A 416 -16.67 -9.03 2.46
C THR A 416 -17.75 -9.96 2.99
N TYR A 417 -18.11 -9.78 4.26
CA TYR A 417 -19.23 -10.48 4.90
C TYR A 417 -20.39 -9.51 5.03
N VAL A 418 -21.60 -10.00 4.78
CA VAL A 418 -22.82 -9.20 4.89
C VAL A 418 -23.65 -9.77 6.03
N TYR A 419 -23.86 -8.95 7.05
CA TYR A 419 -24.76 -9.25 8.16
C TYR A 419 -25.96 -8.33 8.08
N LEU A 420 -27.16 -8.91 8.11
CA LEU A 420 -28.38 -8.13 8.15
C LEU A 420 -28.64 -7.65 9.59
N ASN A 421 -28.49 -6.35 9.82
CA ASN A 421 -28.88 -5.72 11.07
C ASN A 421 -30.29 -5.10 10.95
N VAL A 422 -31.22 -5.48 11.84
CA VAL A 422 -32.62 -5.03 11.84
C VAL A 422 -32.95 -4.31 13.15
N ASP A 423 -32.15 -3.31 13.51
CA ASP A 423 -32.29 -2.58 14.78
C ASP A 423 -33.34 -1.45 14.75
N TRP A 424 -33.80 -1.01 13.57
CA TRP A 424 -34.72 0.13 13.47
C TRP A 424 -35.84 -0.09 12.44
N ILE A 425 -37.09 -0.03 12.92
CA ILE A 425 -38.31 -0.09 12.10
C ILE A 425 -39.11 1.21 12.39
N PRO A 426 -39.47 2.00 11.37
CA PRO A 426 -40.30 3.20 11.54
C PRO A 426 -41.63 2.89 12.24
N GLN A 427 -42.04 3.75 13.18
CA GLN A 427 -43.38 3.69 13.78
C GLN A 427 -44.41 4.34 12.84
N GLU A 428 -44.67 3.72 11.69
CA GLU A 428 -45.77 4.08 10.80
C GLU A 428 -46.93 3.08 10.91
N ASN A 429 -48.15 3.55 10.63
CA ASN A 429 -49.30 2.67 10.42
C ASN A 429 -49.12 1.92 9.10
N LEU A 430 -49.00 0.60 9.19
CA LEU A 430 -48.79 -0.33 8.08
C LEU A 430 -50.00 -1.28 8.01
N ASP A 431 -50.62 -1.38 6.85
CA ASP A 431 -51.83 -2.19 6.62
C ASP A 431 -51.45 -3.64 6.28
N GLU A 432 -52.08 -4.62 6.95
CA GLU A 432 -51.76 -6.05 6.74
C GLU A 432 -52.24 -6.62 5.40
N SER A 433 -53.10 -5.90 4.67
CA SER A 433 -53.64 -6.34 3.37
C SER A 433 -52.57 -6.47 2.27
N ASP A 434 -51.45 -5.75 2.40
CA ASP A 434 -50.35 -5.72 1.43
C ASP A 434 -49.53 -7.02 1.40
N LEU A 435 -49.64 -7.87 2.44
CA LEU A 435 -48.93 -9.15 2.50
C LEU A 435 -49.47 -10.21 1.52
N ASN A 436 -50.71 -10.03 1.04
CA ASN A 436 -51.37 -10.96 0.11
C ASN A 436 -50.82 -10.89 -1.32
N ASP A 437 -50.01 -9.88 -1.62
CA ASP A 437 -49.39 -9.67 -2.93
C ASP A 437 -48.10 -10.50 -3.15
N LEU A 438 -47.57 -11.15 -2.10
CA LEU A 438 -46.36 -11.98 -2.15
C LEU A 438 -46.70 -13.48 -2.07
N SER A 439 -45.85 -14.33 -2.65
CA SER A 439 -46.00 -15.78 -2.51
C SER A 439 -45.84 -16.21 -1.05
N GLN A 440 -46.62 -17.21 -0.59
CA GLN A 440 -46.52 -17.72 0.79
C GLN A 440 -45.11 -18.24 1.12
N GLU A 441 -44.39 -18.74 0.12
CA GLU A 441 -43.02 -19.25 0.25
C GLU A 441 -42.02 -18.11 0.52
N THR A 442 -42.15 -16.99 -0.21
CA THR A 442 -41.35 -15.76 0.01
C THR A 442 -41.61 -15.17 1.39
N VAL A 443 -42.89 -15.07 1.79
CA VAL A 443 -43.27 -14.53 3.11
C VAL A 443 -42.70 -15.38 4.23
N SER A 444 -42.82 -16.72 4.13
CA SER A 444 -42.28 -17.64 5.15
C SER A 444 -40.77 -17.51 5.32
N SER A 445 -40.03 -17.45 4.21
CA SER A 445 -38.57 -17.29 4.19
C SER A 445 -38.15 -15.97 4.85
N LEU A 446 -38.84 -14.87 4.57
CA LEU A 446 -38.53 -13.57 5.15
C LEU A 446 -38.88 -13.47 6.63
N THR A 447 -40.01 -14.04 7.07
CA THR A 447 -40.41 -14.00 8.49
C THR A 447 -39.49 -14.78 9.43
N ASN A 448 -38.71 -15.72 8.90
CA ASN A 448 -37.73 -16.46 9.69
C ASN A 448 -36.53 -15.59 10.11
N PHE A 449 -36.23 -14.52 9.35
CA PHE A 449 -35.04 -13.69 9.55
C PHE A 449 -35.36 -12.21 9.85
N ILE A 450 -36.53 -11.70 9.45
CA ILE A 450 -36.93 -10.29 9.61
C ILE A 450 -38.30 -10.20 10.29
N PRO A 451 -38.52 -9.23 11.20
CA PRO A 451 -39.83 -8.98 11.79
C PRO A 451 -40.90 -8.64 10.74
N ARG A 452 -42.11 -9.19 10.89
CA ARG A 452 -43.25 -8.94 9.96
C ARG A 452 -43.49 -7.46 9.63
N ARG A 453 -43.28 -6.56 10.59
CA ARG A 453 -43.45 -5.11 10.39
C ARG A 453 -42.45 -4.52 9.40
N ALA A 454 -41.20 -5.00 9.39
CA ALA A 454 -40.21 -4.56 8.42
C ALA A 454 -40.55 -5.06 7.01
N ILE A 455 -41.11 -6.27 6.89
CA ILE A 455 -41.59 -6.82 5.61
C ILE A 455 -42.72 -5.94 5.05
N LEU A 456 -43.70 -5.56 5.87
CA LEU A 456 -44.79 -4.66 5.50
C LEU A 456 -44.29 -3.28 5.02
N TYR A 457 -43.28 -2.72 5.69
CA TYR A 457 -42.66 -1.47 5.26
C TYR A 457 -41.96 -1.58 3.90
N ILE A 458 -41.28 -2.69 3.63
CA ILE A 458 -40.61 -2.96 2.35
C ILE A 458 -41.64 -3.11 1.21
N ILE A 459 -42.79 -3.75 1.47
CA ILE A 459 -43.85 -3.96 0.48
C ILE A 459 -44.55 -2.64 0.11
N LYS A 460 -44.77 -1.74 1.08
CA LYS A 460 -45.38 -0.42 0.87
C LYS A 460 -44.57 0.44 -0.12
N ASN A 461 -43.24 0.28 -0.15
CA ASN A 461 -42.39 0.91 -1.17
C ASN A 461 -42.48 0.14 -2.50
N LYS A 462 -43.35 0.62 -3.40
CA LYS A 462 -43.64 -0.01 -4.71
C LYS A 462 -42.42 -0.23 -5.63
N GLU A 463 -41.29 0.43 -5.39
CA GLU A 463 -40.04 0.21 -6.13
C GLU A 463 -39.32 -1.11 -5.76
N CYS A 464 -39.71 -1.78 -4.66
CA CYS A 464 -39.01 -2.95 -4.14
C CYS A 464 -39.61 -4.30 -4.55
N LYS A 465 -40.80 -4.36 -5.17
CA LYS A 465 -41.52 -5.63 -5.43
C LYS A 465 -40.70 -6.67 -6.20
N ILE A 466 -39.98 -6.26 -7.24
CA ILE A 466 -39.13 -7.17 -8.06
C ILE A 466 -37.90 -7.67 -7.26
N ARG A 467 -37.50 -6.96 -6.20
CA ARG A 467 -36.28 -7.22 -5.41
C ARG A 467 -36.54 -8.09 -4.18
N ILE A 468 -37.78 -8.20 -3.71
CA ILE A 468 -38.14 -8.94 -2.49
C ILE A 468 -37.94 -10.45 -2.68
N ASP A 469 -38.31 -11.01 -3.83
CA ASP A 469 -38.13 -12.45 -4.09
C ASP A 469 -36.65 -12.83 -4.20
N THR A 470 -35.82 -11.99 -4.83
CA THR A 470 -34.36 -12.18 -4.88
C THR A 470 -33.72 -12.03 -3.50
N PHE A 471 -34.19 -11.06 -2.72
CA PHE A 471 -33.74 -10.85 -1.35
C PHE A 471 -34.12 -12.02 -0.43
N ALA A 472 -35.32 -12.60 -0.59
CA ALA A 472 -35.75 -13.78 0.15
C ALA A 472 -34.90 -15.02 -0.13
N LYS A 473 -34.27 -15.13 -1.31
CA LYS A 473 -33.30 -16.20 -1.63
C LYS A 473 -31.94 -15.96 -0.96
N ILE A 474 -31.53 -14.70 -0.83
CA ILE A 474 -30.21 -14.31 -0.31
C ILE A 474 -30.19 -14.24 1.23
N ILE A 475 -31.33 -13.94 1.85
CA ILE A 475 -31.43 -13.60 3.28
C ILE A 475 -30.87 -14.66 4.23
N SER A 476 -31.02 -15.94 3.88
CA SER A 476 -30.48 -17.05 4.68
C SER A 476 -28.96 -17.07 4.75
N PHE A 477 -28.30 -16.36 3.84
CA PHE A 477 -26.85 -16.22 3.77
C PHE A 477 -26.35 -14.86 4.29
N LEU A 478 -27.23 -13.97 4.76
CA LEU A 478 -26.87 -12.67 5.35
C LEU A 478 -26.67 -12.77 6.87
N ASP A 479 -26.09 -13.88 7.32
CA ASP A 479 -25.83 -14.23 8.70
C ASP A 479 -24.47 -13.74 9.22
N GLY A 480 -23.65 -13.14 8.34
CA GLY A 480 -22.29 -12.72 8.64
C GLY A 480 -21.26 -13.86 8.61
N GLU A 481 -21.69 -15.11 8.40
CA GLU A 481 -20.82 -16.29 8.30
C GLU A 481 -20.48 -16.61 6.83
N HIS A 482 -21.32 -16.19 5.89
CA HIS A 482 -21.07 -16.33 4.46
C HIS A 482 -20.45 -15.06 3.87
N HIS A 483 -19.34 -15.23 3.15
CA HIS A 483 -18.73 -14.15 2.39
C HIS A 483 -19.49 -13.89 1.08
N LEU A 484 -19.32 -12.70 0.50
CA LEU A 484 -20.07 -12.25 -0.67
C LEU A 484 -19.97 -13.23 -1.86
N GLU A 485 -18.79 -13.77 -2.14
CA GLU A 485 -18.58 -14.72 -3.25
C GLU A 485 -19.30 -16.06 -3.03
N ASP A 486 -19.49 -16.47 -1.78
CA ASP A 486 -20.31 -17.62 -1.42
C ASP A 486 -21.79 -17.37 -1.73
N ILE A 487 -22.28 -16.21 -1.29
CA ILE A 487 -23.64 -15.75 -1.55
C ILE A 487 -23.88 -15.68 -3.07
N MET A 488 -22.92 -15.17 -3.82
CA MET A 488 -22.97 -15.07 -5.29
C MET A 488 -23.01 -16.45 -5.97
N TYR A 489 -22.25 -17.42 -5.45
CA TYR A 489 -22.21 -18.77 -6.00
C TYR A 489 -23.53 -19.52 -5.78
N TYR A 490 -24.08 -19.49 -4.56
CA TYR A 490 -25.31 -20.20 -4.23
C TYR A 490 -26.55 -19.62 -4.92
N ASN A 491 -26.55 -18.31 -5.20
CA ASN A 491 -27.72 -17.64 -5.80
C ASN A 491 -27.65 -17.50 -7.32
N GLY A 492 -26.58 -17.96 -7.98
CA GLY A 492 -26.45 -17.90 -9.43
C GLY A 492 -26.51 -16.47 -10.00
N LEU A 493 -26.15 -15.46 -9.20
CA LEU A 493 -26.31 -14.06 -9.57
C LEU A 493 -25.45 -13.75 -10.81
N THR A 494 -26.11 -13.28 -11.86
CA THR A 494 -25.50 -12.84 -13.10
C THR A 494 -24.60 -11.62 -12.87
N GLN A 495 -23.63 -11.39 -13.75
CA GLN A 495 -22.69 -10.26 -13.64
C GLN A 495 -23.40 -8.89 -13.61
N THR A 496 -24.58 -8.83 -14.23
CA THR A 496 -25.52 -7.71 -14.22
C THR A 496 -26.15 -7.46 -12.85
N GLU A 497 -26.61 -8.51 -12.16
CA GLU A 497 -27.18 -8.39 -10.80
C GLU A 497 -26.11 -7.99 -9.78
N LYS A 498 -24.85 -8.39 -9.99
CA LYS A 498 -23.69 -7.99 -9.16
C LYS A 498 -23.43 -6.48 -9.23
N MET A 499 -23.42 -5.91 -10.44
CA MET A 499 -23.28 -4.46 -10.62
C MET A 499 -24.51 -3.70 -10.09
N GLU A 500 -25.70 -4.29 -10.17
CA GLU A 500 -26.93 -3.64 -9.70
C GLU A 500 -27.00 -3.56 -8.17
N VAL A 501 -26.52 -4.58 -7.45
CA VAL A 501 -26.40 -4.55 -5.97
C VAL A 501 -25.36 -3.54 -5.52
N GLU A 502 -24.19 -3.49 -6.18
CA GLU A 502 -23.17 -2.48 -5.87
C GLU A 502 -23.65 -1.05 -6.16
N MET A 503 -24.30 -0.81 -7.31
CA MET A 503 -24.89 0.49 -7.63
C MET A 503 -26.00 0.89 -6.64
N SER A 504 -26.81 -0.06 -6.18
CA SER A 504 -27.86 0.20 -5.19
C SER A 504 -27.29 0.57 -3.82
N ARG A 505 -26.19 -0.06 -3.40
CA ARG A 505 -25.46 0.29 -2.17
C ARG A 505 -24.86 1.69 -2.26
N VAL A 506 -24.22 2.01 -3.38
CA VAL A 506 -23.68 3.35 -3.65
C VAL A 506 -24.78 4.40 -3.58
N HIS A 507 -25.92 4.15 -4.23
CA HIS A 507 -27.08 5.05 -4.22
C HIS A 507 -27.63 5.30 -2.81
N ALA A 508 -27.75 4.26 -1.98
CA ALA A 508 -28.24 4.39 -0.61
C ALA A 508 -27.30 5.22 0.29
N ILE A 509 -25.98 5.04 0.12
CA ILE A 509 -24.97 5.81 0.87
C ILE A 509 -24.97 7.28 0.41
N GLU A 510 -25.04 7.54 -0.89
CA GLU A 510 -25.15 8.90 -1.44
C GLU A 510 -26.41 9.62 -0.94
N LYS A 511 -27.55 8.92 -0.91
CA LYS A 511 -28.81 9.45 -0.38
C LYS A 511 -28.68 9.82 1.09
N PHE A 512 -28.11 8.94 1.92
CA PHE A 512 -27.89 9.21 3.34
C PHE A 512 -26.94 10.40 3.60
N ILE A 513 -25.86 10.52 2.83
CA ILE A 513 -24.93 11.66 2.91
C ILE A 513 -25.66 12.97 2.58
N ASN A 514 -26.43 12.98 1.50
CA ASN A 514 -27.05 14.20 0.98
C ASN A 514 -28.29 14.64 1.77
N GLU A 515 -29.13 13.70 2.20
CA GLU A 515 -30.42 13.99 2.84
C GLU A 515 -30.31 14.12 4.36
N ARG A 516 -29.25 13.60 5.00
CA ARG A 516 -29.09 13.61 6.46
C ARG A 516 -27.80 14.26 6.93
N LEU A 517 -26.64 13.69 6.57
CA LEU A 517 -25.35 14.15 7.12
C LEU A 517 -24.97 15.57 6.71
N LYS A 518 -25.21 15.96 5.45
CA LYS A 518 -24.93 17.32 4.97
C LYS A 518 -25.84 18.39 5.63
N PRO A 519 -27.16 18.17 5.75
CA PRO A 519 -28.04 19.04 6.55
C PRO A 519 -27.61 19.15 8.02
N ASP A 520 -27.35 18.02 8.68
CA ASP A 520 -26.91 17.99 10.09
C ASP A 520 -25.61 18.78 10.27
N LEU A 521 -24.65 18.64 9.35
CA LEU A 521 -23.41 19.40 9.37
C LEU A 521 -23.66 20.91 9.28
N ARG A 522 -24.56 21.37 8.40
CA ARG A 522 -24.90 22.80 8.28
C ARG A 522 -25.53 23.34 9.55
N GLU A 523 -26.48 22.60 10.13
CA GLU A 523 -27.13 23.02 11.38
C GLU A 523 -26.12 23.18 12.52
N GLN A 524 -25.18 22.24 12.66
CA GLN A 524 -24.14 22.32 13.69
C GLN A 524 -23.13 23.44 13.42
N GLN A 525 -22.81 23.70 12.15
CA GLN A 525 -21.97 24.83 11.75
C GLN A 525 -22.63 26.19 12.04
N GLU A 526 -23.93 26.34 11.80
CA GLU A 526 -24.67 27.56 12.14
C GLU A 526 -24.70 27.80 13.65
N LYS A 527 -24.90 26.75 14.46
CA LYS A 527 -24.82 26.84 15.92
C LYS A 527 -23.42 27.26 16.39
N HIS A 528 -22.37 26.70 15.78
CA HIS A 528 -20.98 27.08 16.08
C HIS A 528 -20.70 28.53 15.72
N GLN A 529 -21.20 29.00 14.58
CA GLN A 529 -21.04 30.39 14.14
C GLN A 529 -21.67 31.38 15.13
N ARG A 530 -22.88 31.10 15.62
CA ARG A 530 -23.52 31.94 16.65
C ARG A 530 -22.67 32.06 17.92
N ILE A 531 -22.07 30.95 18.37
CA ILE A 531 -21.17 30.96 19.55
C ILE A 531 -19.92 31.82 19.28
N LEU A 532 -19.37 31.80 18.05
CA LEU A 532 -18.23 32.64 17.69
C LEU A 532 -18.60 34.12 17.64
N ASP A 533 -19.78 34.44 17.11
CA ASP A 533 -20.30 35.80 17.06
C ASP A 533 -20.45 36.35 18.50
N ASP A 534 -21.04 35.56 19.42
CA ASP A 534 -21.13 35.91 20.85
C ASP A 534 -19.75 36.15 21.48
N ILE A 535 -18.76 35.28 21.20
CA ILE A 535 -17.39 35.44 21.70
C ILE A 535 -16.77 36.76 21.23
N CYS A 536 -16.97 37.12 19.97
CA CYS A 536 -16.48 38.38 19.41
C CYS A 536 -17.14 39.60 20.08
N GLU A 537 -18.45 39.55 20.33
CA GLU A 537 -19.17 40.63 21.02
C GLU A 537 -18.64 40.85 22.45
N TYR A 538 -18.46 39.79 23.24
CA TYR A 538 -17.91 39.90 24.60
C TYR A 538 -16.44 40.37 24.61
N GLN A 539 -15.63 40.01 23.61
CA GLN A 539 -14.26 40.53 23.48
C GLN A 539 -14.24 42.02 23.14
N LEU A 540 -15.11 42.46 22.24
CA LEU A 540 -15.25 43.87 21.88
C LEU A 540 -15.76 44.70 23.06
N LEU A 541 -16.65 44.12 23.89
CA LEU A 541 -17.10 44.72 25.14
C LEU A 541 -15.95 44.91 26.14
N LEU A 542 -15.09 43.91 26.34
CA LEU A 542 -13.90 44.02 27.20
C LEU A 542 -12.92 45.09 26.70
N GLN A 543 -12.66 45.15 25.39
CA GLN A 543 -11.82 46.21 24.82
C GLN A 543 -12.42 47.60 25.06
N SER A 544 -13.73 47.73 24.92
CA SER A 544 -14.45 48.99 25.16
C SER A 544 -14.36 49.41 26.64
N ILE A 545 -14.53 48.47 27.57
CA ILE A 545 -14.37 48.71 29.02
C ILE A 545 -12.95 49.14 29.35
N ALA A 546 -11.93 48.49 28.78
CA ALA A 546 -10.52 48.85 28.99
C ALA A 546 -10.21 50.27 28.52
N VAL A 547 -10.76 50.70 27.37
CA VAL A 547 -10.63 52.07 26.86
C VAL A 547 -11.34 53.07 27.80
N ILE A 548 -12.51 52.73 28.33
CA ILE A 548 -13.22 53.61 29.28
C ILE A 548 -12.44 53.73 30.60
N LYS A 549 -11.80 52.66 31.08
CA LYS A 549 -10.94 52.67 32.27
C LYS A 549 -9.70 53.55 32.09
N SER A 550 -9.07 53.52 30.92
CA SER A 550 -7.85 54.31 30.66
C SER A 550 -8.08 55.82 30.57
N LEU A 551 -9.32 56.25 30.32
CA LEU A 551 -9.69 57.66 30.19
C LEU A 551 -10.10 58.33 31.52
N ARG A 552 -10.06 57.63 32.67
CA ARG A 552 -10.46 58.19 33.97
C ARG A 552 -9.53 59.33 34.44
N PRO A 553 -10.05 60.39 35.10
CA PRO A 553 -11.43 60.56 35.57
C PRO A 553 -12.36 61.25 34.55
N LEU A 554 -13.51 60.63 34.26
CA LEU A 554 -14.55 61.18 33.37
C LEU A 554 -15.85 61.42 34.13
N LYS A 555 -16.41 62.64 34.04
CA LYS A 555 -17.76 62.97 34.56
C LYS A 555 -18.89 62.69 33.56
N LYS A 556 -18.60 62.67 32.25
CA LYS A 556 -19.56 62.39 31.16
C LYS A 556 -18.84 61.77 29.96
N LEU A 557 -19.46 60.81 29.28
CA LEU A 557 -18.92 60.17 28.08
C LEU A 557 -19.83 60.44 26.88
N LYS A 558 -19.28 61.03 25.81
CA LYS A 558 -20.00 61.21 24.54
C LYS A 558 -19.56 60.11 23.57
N MET A 559 -20.51 59.35 23.04
CA MET A 559 -20.26 58.28 22.08
C MET A 559 -21.20 58.39 20.88
N LYS A 560 -20.81 57.80 19.75
CA LYS A 560 -21.68 57.66 18.57
C LYS A 560 -22.10 56.20 18.46
N VAL A 561 -23.40 55.94 18.51
CA VAL A 561 -23.98 54.60 18.42
C VAL A 561 -24.56 54.42 17.03
N ASN A 562 -24.21 53.31 16.37
CA ASN A 562 -24.79 52.95 15.08
C ASN A 562 -26.19 52.37 15.29
N LEU A 563 -27.21 52.96 14.67
CA LEU A 563 -28.60 52.50 14.72
C LEU A 563 -28.98 51.61 13.53
N GLY A 564 -28.02 51.28 12.65
CA GLY A 564 -28.22 50.51 11.42
C GLY A 564 -28.11 51.36 10.15
N LEU A 565 -27.85 50.72 9.01
CA LEU A 565 -27.75 51.36 7.67
C LEU A 565 -26.77 52.56 7.59
N GLY A 566 -25.79 52.64 8.49
CA GLY A 566 -24.82 53.75 8.53
C GLY A 566 -25.36 55.02 9.19
N PHE A 567 -26.48 54.96 9.92
CA PHE A 567 -26.97 56.06 10.75
C PHE A 567 -26.32 56.00 12.14
N PHE A 568 -25.72 57.13 12.55
CA PHE A 568 -25.07 57.25 13.85
C PHE A 568 -25.79 58.29 14.71
N ALA A 569 -26.22 57.90 15.90
CA ALA A 569 -26.79 58.80 16.90
C ALA A 569 -25.73 59.14 17.96
N GLN A 570 -25.67 60.42 18.37
CA GLN A 570 -24.78 60.84 19.44
C GLN A 570 -25.46 60.60 20.80
N ALA A 571 -24.92 59.69 21.58
CA ALA A 571 -25.35 59.39 22.93
C ALA A 571 -24.42 60.05 23.95
N VAL A 572 -24.99 60.54 25.05
CA VAL A 572 -24.24 61.12 26.18
C VAL A 572 -24.57 60.31 27.43
N VAL A 573 -23.56 59.63 27.96
CA VAL A 573 -23.64 58.81 29.19
C VAL A 573 -23.26 59.69 30.38
N ASN A 574 -24.18 59.80 31.34
CA ASN A 574 -24.03 60.67 32.51
C ASN A 574 -23.18 60.06 33.63
N ASP A 575 -23.19 58.73 33.79
CA ASP A 575 -22.28 58.01 34.68
C ASP A 575 -21.59 56.87 33.90
N PRO A 576 -20.30 57.01 33.56
CA PRO A 576 -19.55 55.99 32.82
C PRO A 576 -18.97 54.88 33.72
N ASN A 577 -19.25 54.87 35.03
CA ASN A 577 -18.66 53.90 35.97
C ASN A 577 -19.45 52.59 36.10
N HIS A 578 -20.68 52.56 35.59
CA HIS A 578 -21.59 51.41 35.67
C HIS A 578 -22.00 50.97 34.27
N ILE A 579 -22.19 49.66 34.09
CA ILE A 579 -22.61 49.04 32.83
C ILE A 579 -23.71 48.01 33.07
N PHE A 580 -24.68 47.95 32.16
CA PHE A 580 -25.72 46.92 32.18
C PHE A 580 -25.27 45.73 31.32
N ILE A 581 -25.23 44.54 31.92
CA ILE A 581 -24.89 43.29 31.23
C ILE A 581 -26.12 42.38 31.25
N ASP A 582 -26.46 41.81 30.11
CA ASP A 582 -27.51 40.78 30.01
C ASP A 582 -27.02 39.51 30.71
N VAL A 583 -27.65 39.09 31.80
CA VAL A 583 -27.32 37.85 32.52
C VAL A 583 -28.10 36.64 32.00
N GLY A 584 -28.95 36.82 30.99
CA GLY A 584 -29.78 35.80 30.37
C GLY A 584 -31.29 36.07 30.54
N CYS A 585 -32.10 35.40 29.70
CA CYS A 585 -33.56 35.55 29.69
C CYS A 585 -34.06 37.01 29.50
N GLY A 586 -33.25 37.87 28.87
CA GLY A 586 -33.57 39.28 28.66
C GLY A 586 -33.49 40.14 29.92
N THR A 587 -32.77 39.68 30.95
CA THR A 587 -32.59 40.41 32.21
C THR A 587 -31.23 41.10 32.23
N PHE A 588 -31.24 42.42 32.39
CA PHE A 588 -30.03 43.23 32.46
C PHE A 588 -29.75 43.64 33.90
N VAL A 589 -28.52 43.42 34.36
CA VAL A 589 -28.08 43.77 35.72
C VAL A 589 -26.98 44.83 35.62
N GLU A 590 -27.03 45.81 36.54
CA GLU A 590 -26.03 46.87 36.66
C GLU A 590 -24.79 46.35 37.40
N PHE A 591 -23.61 46.53 36.81
CA PHE A 591 -22.31 46.17 37.38
C PHE A 591 -21.36 47.36 37.36
N THR A 592 -20.45 47.41 38.32
CA THR A 592 -19.27 48.28 38.20
C THR A 592 -18.35 47.77 37.08
N LEU A 593 -17.55 48.65 36.48
CA LEU A 593 -16.61 48.23 35.42
C LEU A 593 -15.58 47.17 35.86
N ASP A 594 -15.32 47.03 37.16
CA ASP A 594 -14.41 46.00 37.69
C ASP A 594 -15.11 44.65 37.90
N GLU A 595 -16.36 44.66 38.38
CA GLU A 595 -17.20 43.45 38.46
C GLU A 595 -17.57 42.91 37.07
N ALA A 596 -17.82 43.80 36.12
CA ALA A 596 -18.08 43.47 34.72
C ALA A 596 -16.92 42.68 34.09
N ASP A 597 -15.67 43.08 34.32
CA ASP A 597 -14.49 42.39 33.78
C ASP A 597 -14.41 40.93 34.28
N VAL A 598 -14.74 40.67 35.54
CA VAL A 598 -14.72 39.31 36.11
C VAL A 598 -15.77 38.44 35.43
N ILE A 599 -17.02 38.90 35.38
CA ILE A 599 -18.16 38.14 34.86
C ILE A 599 -18.02 37.89 33.36
N ILE A 600 -17.58 38.89 32.59
CA ILE A 600 -17.39 38.75 31.14
C ILE A 600 -16.27 37.74 30.85
N ASN A 601 -15.17 37.76 31.62
CA ASN A 601 -14.09 36.78 31.45
C ASN A 601 -14.54 35.35 31.77
N GLU A 602 -15.32 35.12 32.83
CA GLU A 602 -15.90 33.80 33.13
C GLU A 602 -16.84 33.31 32.02
N ARG A 603 -17.71 34.19 31.51
CA ARG A 603 -18.61 33.88 30.40
C ARG A 603 -17.87 33.57 29.11
N LEU A 604 -16.78 34.29 28.85
CA LEU A 604 -15.89 34.05 27.71
C LEU A 604 -15.19 32.68 27.82
N GLN A 605 -14.79 32.25 29.02
CA GLN A 605 -14.26 30.90 29.24
C GLN A 605 -15.32 29.83 28.95
N LEU A 606 -16.54 30.02 29.42
CA LEU A 606 -17.66 29.10 29.17
C LEU A 606 -17.96 28.98 27.67
N LEU A 607 -18.09 30.11 26.95
CA LEU A 607 -18.33 30.12 25.51
C LEU A 607 -17.19 29.47 24.72
N LYS A 608 -15.93 29.68 25.12
CA LYS A 608 -14.76 29.00 24.52
C LYS A 608 -14.83 27.49 24.74
N MET A 609 -15.26 27.01 25.90
CA MET A 609 -15.46 25.58 26.17
C MET A 609 -16.59 24.99 25.31
N LEU A 610 -17.72 25.70 25.18
CA LEU A 610 -18.84 25.27 24.32
C LEU A 610 -18.41 25.22 22.84
N SER A 611 -17.65 26.22 22.38
CA SER A 611 -17.09 26.25 21.03
C SER A 611 -16.23 25.02 20.74
N LYS A 612 -15.34 24.62 21.67
CA LYS A 612 -14.54 23.39 21.54
C LYS A 612 -15.40 22.12 21.43
N LYS A 613 -16.44 22.00 22.27
CA LYS A 613 -17.36 20.84 22.21
C LYS A 613 -18.09 20.76 20.87
N GLN A 614 -18.60 21.89 20.39
CA GLN A 614 -19.28 21.98 19.09
C GLN A 614 -18.35 21.58 17.93
N LEU A 615 -17.08 22.01 17.99
CA LEU A 615 -16.07 21.72 16.99
C LEU A 615 -15.73 20.23 16.91
N ALA A 616 -15.72 19.53 18.05
CA ALA A 616 -15.55 18.08 18.11
C ALA A 616 -16.71 17.33 17.43
N VAL A 617 -17.95 17.77 17.63
CA VAL A 617 -19.13 17.20 16.97
C VAL A 617 -19.09 17.42 15.46
N ILE A 618 -18.76 18.65 15.02
CA ILE A 618 -18.55 18.97 13.60
C ILE A 618 -17.44 18.10 13.00
N GLY A 619 -16.33 17.92 13.72
CA GLY A 619 -15.24 17.04 13.33
C GLY A 619 -15.67 15.60 13.16
N SER A 620 -16.47 15.06 14.09
CA SER A 620 -17.04 13.72 13.99
C SER A 620 -17.95 13.57 12.78
N ILE A 621 -18.86 14.50 12.51
CA ILE A 621 -19.75 14.45 11.34
C ILE A 621 -18.95 14.52 10.03
N LYS A 622 -17.95 15.42 9.95
CA LYS A 622 -17.04 15.50 8.80
C LYS A 622 -16.27 14.20 8.58
N ALA A 623 -15.78 13.57 9.64
CA ALA A 623 -15.08 12.30 9.57
C ALA A 623 -16.00 11.18 9.04
N HIS A 624 -17.25 11.10 9.50
CA HIS A 624 -18.24 10.15 8.98
C HIS A 624 -18.54 10.38 7.49
N ILE A 625 -18.69 11.64 7.06
CA ILE A 625 -18.87 11.98 5.65
C ILE A 625 -17.65 11.55 4.83
N SER A 626 -16.44 11.88 5.27
CA SER A 626 -15.20 11.50 4.58
C SER A 626 -15.02 9.99 4.48
N LEU A 627 -15.33 9.24 5.55
CA LEU A 627 -15.28 7.79 5.56
C LEU A 627 -16.26 7.19 4.53
N LEU A 628 -17.51 7.65 4.53
CA LEU A 628 -18.54 7.15 3.62
C LEU A 628 -18.27 7.55 2.16
N VAL A 629 -17.73 8.74 1.91
CA VAL A 629 -17.32 9.17 0.57
C VAL A 629 -16.14 8.35 0.05
N TYR A 630 -15.18 8.03 0.90
CA TYR A 630 -14.05 7.15 0.54
C TYR A 630 -14.53 5.74 0.14
N MET A 631 -15.62 5.25 0.75
CA MET A 631 -16.23 3.98 0.38
C MET A 631 -17.01 4.01 -0.95
N VAL A 632 -17.21 5.19 -1.56
CA VAL A 632 -18.14 5.42 -2.69
C VAL A 632 -17.43 5.98 -3.94
N GLU A 633 -16.10 5.91 -4.05
CA GLU A 633 -15.44 6.37 -5.27
C GLU A 633 -15.93 5.60 -6.52
N LEU A 634 -16.79 6.27 -7.30
CA LEU A 634 -17.32 5.78 -8.56
C LEU A 634 -16.16 5.70 -9.56
N LEU A 635 -15.63 4.49 -9.76
CA LEU A 635 -14.62 4.21 -10.77
C LEU A 635 -15.23 4.41 -12.16
N LEU A 636 -14.73 5.38 -12.94
CA LEU A 636 -15.06 5.43 -14.36
C LEU A 636 -14.47 4.19 -15.04
N ASP A 637 -15.25 3.58 -15.93
CA ASP A 637 -14.80 2.48 -16.76
C ASP A 637 -13.56 2.93 -17.59
N PRO A 638 -12.39 2.28 -17.43
CA PRO A 638 -11.18 2.56 -18.20
C PRO A 638 -11.39 2.49 -19.73
N SER A 639 -12.43 1.77 -20.17
CA SER A 639 -12.80 1.62 -21.57
C SER A 639 -13.27 2.95 -22.18
N ILE A 640 -13.85 3.85 -21.38
CA ILE A 640 -14.29 5.19 -21.84
C ILE A 640 -13.09 6.01 -22.34
N ARG A 641 -11.92 5.87 -21.71
CA ARG A 641 -10.69 6.55 -22.17
C ARG A 641 -10.31 6.12 -23.58
N THR A 642 -10.43 4.85 -23.90
CA THR A 642 -10.00 4.34 -25.20
C THR A 642 -11.08 4.54 -26.28
N TRP A 643 -12.36 4.32 -25.93
CA TRP A 643 -13.47 4.37 -26.88
C TRP A 643 -14.02 5.78 -27.13
N VAL A 644 -13.84 6.73 -26.20
CA VAL A 644 -14.35 8.10 -26.35
C VAL A 644 -13.21 9.08 -26.62
N PHE A 645 -12.12 9.07 -25.83
CA PHE A 645 -11.06 10.07 -26.03
C PHE A 645 -10.23 9.83 -27.30
N VAL A 646 -9.85 8.59 -27.63
CA VAL A 646 -9.02 8.32 -28.81
C VAL A 646 -9.73 8.73 -30.12
N PRO A 647 -11.02 8.40 -30.34
CA PRO A 647 -11.74 8.88 -31.52
C PRO A 647 -11.92 10.40 -31.58
N ILE A 648 -12.16 11.05 -30.43
CA ILE A 648 -12.29 12.52 -30.36
C ILE A 648 -10.96 13.20 -30.72
N VAL A 649 -9.83 12.71 -30.19
CA VAL A 649 -8.50 13.24 -30.51
C VAL A 649 -8.14 13.02 -31.98
N LEU A 650 -8.41 11.83 -32.52
CA LEU A 650 -8.16 11.53 -33.93
C LEU A 650 -9.00 12.41 -34.86
N PHE A 651 -10.29 12.59 -34.56
CA PHE A 651 -11.20 13.40 -35.36
C PHE A 651 -10.86 14.90 -35.30
N THR A 652 -10.53 15.41 -34.11
CA THR A 652 -10.09 16.81 -33.95
C THR A 652 -8.76 17.08 -34.65
N PHE A 653 -7.82 16.12 -34.62
CA PHE A 653 -6.58 16.19 -35.39
C PHE A 653 -6.83 16.23 -36.90
N LEU A 654 -7.67 15.34 -37.43
CA LEU A 654 -8.03 15.30 -38.85
C LEU A 654 -8.67 16.62 -39.32
N ILE A 655 -9.56 17.19 -38.53
CA ILE A 655 -10.16 18.50 -38.82
C ILE A 655 -9.12 19.63 -38.76
N GLY A 656 -8.18 19.56 -37.82
CA GLY A 656 -7.05 20.49 -37.75
C GLY A 656 -6.16 20.45 -39.00
N VAL A 657 -5.90 19.25 -39.54
CA VAL A 657 -5.17 19.05 -40.79
C VAL A 657 -5.94 19.62 -41.98
N VAL A 658 -7.24 19.35 -42.06
CA VAL A 658 -8.11 19.91 -43.12
C VAL A 658 -8.15 21.44 -43.05
N ARG A 659 -8.25 22.02 -41.85
CA ARG A 659 -8.17 23.47 -41.62
C ARG A 659 -6.85 24.05 -42.12
N HIS A 660 -5.73 23.40 -41.81
CA HIS A 660 -4.40 23.85 -42.23
C HIS A 660 -4.27 23.91 -43.76
N TYR A 661 -4.72 22.87 -44.47
CA TYR A 661 -4.69 22.85 -45.93
C TYR A 661 -5.68 23.84 -46.56
N LEU A 662 -6.89 24.01 -45.99
CA LEU A 662 -7.84 25.03 -46.43
C LEU A 662 -7.29 26.45 -46.24
N ALA A 663 -6.61 26.72 -45.13
CA ALA A 663 -5.98 28.03 -44.88
C ALA A 663 -4.87 28.33 -45.90
N ILE A 664 -4.07 27.34 -46.28
CA ILE A 664 -3.05 27.47 -47.33
C ILE A 664 -3.69 27.70 -48.70
N LEU A 665 -4.83 27.04 -48.99
CA LEU A 665 -5.53 27.20 -50.27
C LEU A 665 -6.20 28.58 -50.44
N ILE A 666 -6.56 29.22 -49.32
CA ILE A 666 -7.31 30.49 -49.29
C ILE A 666 -6.39 31.72 -49.17
N HIS A 667 -5.16 31.58 -48.63
CA HIS A 667 -4.22 32.70 -48.52
C HIS A 667 -3.47 32.99 -49.83
N THR A 668 -3.95 33.98 -50.59
CA THR A 668 -3.17 34.65 -51.65
C THR A 668 -2.26 35.73 -51.05
N LYS A 669 -0.99 35.78 -51.46
CA LYS A 669 -0.01 36.80 -51.04
C LYS A 669 -0.51 38.20 -51.43
N LYS A 670 -0.74 39.07 -50.45
CA LYS A 670 -1.09 40.47 -50.66
C LYS A 670 0.19 41.28 -50.89
N GLU A 671 0.33 41.96 -52.02
CA GLU A 671 1.42 42.93 -52.22
C GLU A 671 1.15 44.16 -51.33
N ILE A 672 2.07 44.44 -50.42
CA ILE A 672 1.98 45.59 -49.51
C ILE A 672 2.41 46.83 -50.30
N GLY A 673 1.57 47.86 -50.32
CA GLY A 673 1.87 49.11 -51.02
C GLY A 673 3.12 49.80 -50.46
N LEU A 674 4.02 50.23 -51.36
CA LEU A 674 5.30 50.90 -51.07
C LEU A 674 5.19 52.04 -50.04
N GLN A 675 4.04 52.73 -50.02
CA GLN A 675 3.76 53.87 -49.15
C GLN A 675 3.59 53.47 -47.67
N GLN A 676 2.98 52.31 -47.41
CA GLN A 676 2.76 51.80 -46.06
C GLN A 676 4.08 51.34 -45.40
N ILE A 677 5.02 50.89 -46.21
CA ILE A 677 6.38 50.56 -45.80
C ILE A 677 7.18 51.84 -45.51
N GLN A 678 7.01 52.91 -46.31
CA GLN A 678 7.67 54.19 -46.04
C GLN A 678 7.24 54.79 -44.69
N ASP A 679 5.94 54.76 -44.39
CA ASP A 679 5.41 55.28 -43.12
C ASP A 679 5.91 54.46 -41.91
N SER A 680 6.00 53.13 -42.04
CA SER A 680 6.55 52.29 -40.98
C SER A 680 8.04 52.56 -40.73
N HIS A 681 8.83 52.74 -41.79
CA HIS A 681 10.24 53.09 -41.68
C HIS A 681 10.45 54.50 -41.10
N ALA A 682 9.59 55.46 -41.41
CA ALA A 682 9.63 56.80 -40.83
C ALA A 682 9.34 56.79 -39.32
N LEU A 683 8.38 55.98 -38.87
CA LEU A 683 8.09 55.77 -37.45
C LEU A 683 9.27 55.15 -36.70
N VAL A 684 9.90 54.12 -37.27
CA VAL A 684 11.10 53.48 -36.67
C VAL A 684 12.25 54.49 -36.56
N ARG A 685 12.49 55.30 -37.60
CA ARG A 685 13.52 56.35 -37.58
C ARG A 685 13.26 57.41 -36.50
N SER A 686 11.99 57.78 -36.28
CA SER A 686 11.64 58.73 -35.21
C SER A 686 11.83 58.16 -33.81
N ARG A 687 11.58 56.85 -33.63
CA ARG A 687 11.83 56.15 -32.36
C ARG A 687 13.32 56.12 -32.05
N LEU A 688 14.15 55.76 -33.03
CA LEU A 688 15.60 55.74 -32.91
C LEU A 688 16.17 57.14 -32.59
N LEU A 689 15.63 58.19 -33.18
CA LEU A 689 16.04 59.57 -32.88
C LEU A 689 15.71 59.97 -31.43
N ARG A 690 14.58 59.50 -30.89
CA ARG A 690 14.17 59.75 -29.49
C ARG A 690 15.02 59.00 -28.48
N GLU A 691 15.31 57.73 -28.76
CA GLU A 691 16.06 56.86 -27.85
C GLU A 691 17.55 57.20 -27.85
N ASN A 692 18.13 57.48 -29.03
CA ASN A 692 19.58 57.68 -29.20
C ASN A 692 19.99 59.14 -29.44
N GLY A 693 19.09 60.10 -29.23
CA GLY A 693 19.32 61.53 -29.51
C GLY A 693 20.44 62.18 -28.68
N ARG A 694 20.88 61.55 -27.59
CA ARG A 694 21.96 62.04 -26.72
C ARG A 694 23.36 61.92 -27.36
N TYR A 695 23.53 61.07 -28.37
CA TYR A 695 24.80 60.86 -29.08
C TYR A 695 24.97 61.78 -30.30
N LEU A 696 23.97 62.61 -30.60
CA LEU A 696 24.01 63.55 -31.71
C LEU A 696 24.35 64.95 -31.21
N SER A 697 25.10 65.72 -32.02
CA SER A 697 25.32 67.13 -31.72
C SER A 697 23.99 67.88 -31.65
N LYS A 698 23.90 68.87 -30.75
CA LYS A 698 22.65 69.58 -30.45
C LYS A 698 22.00 70.18 -31.71
N HIS A 699 22.81 70.68 -32.63
CA HIS A 699 22.36 71.21 -33.91
C HIS A 699 21.77 70.12 -34.82
N SER A 700 22.45 68.97 -34.97
CA SER A 700 21.98 67.86 -35.82
C SER A 700 20.75 67.16 -35.25
N PHE A 701 20.58 67.13 -33.93
CA PHE A 701 19.35 66.62 -33.31
C PHE A 701 18.16 67.55 -33.57
N LEU A 702 18.34 68.86 -33.40
CA LEU A 702 17.29 69.85 -33.64
C LEU A 702 16.83 69.85 -35.11
N MET A 703 17.75 69.76 -36.08
CA MET A 703 17.41 69.64 -37.51
C MET A 703 16.56 68.41 -37.82
N ARG A 704 16.90 67.24 -37.25
CA ARG A 704 16.15 66.00 -37.48
C ARG A 704 14.81 65.98 -36.74
N LYS A 705 14.75 66.61 -35.55
CA LYS A 705 13.49 66.82 -34.82
C LYS A 705 12.57 67.74 -35.61
N GLN A 706 13.11 68.79 -36.23
CA GLN A 706 12.36 69.71 -37.07
C GLN A 706 11.79 68.99 -38.31
N PHE A 707 12.57 68.17 -39.02
CA PHE A 707 12.06 67.39 -40.16
C PHE A 707 10.78 66.58 -39.85
N PHE A 708 10.65 66.03 -38.65
CA PHE A 708 9.45 65.29 -38.24
C PHE A 708 8.31 66.18 -37.73
N ASN A 709 8.64 67.26 -37.02
CA ASN A 709 7.69 68.03 -36.19
C ASN A 709 7.51 69.51 -36.62
N ASP A 710 8.09 69.93 -37.75
CA ASP A 710 7.92 71.28 -38.28
C ASP A 710 6.44 71.60 -38.53
N GLU A 711 6.02 72.82 -38.20
CA GLU A 711 4.59 73.15 -38.12
C GLU A 711 3.91 73.26 -39.49
N GLU A 712 4.66 73.51 -40.57
CA GLU A 712 4.12 73.58 -41.94
C GLU A 712 4.60 72.42 -42.81
N SER A 713 5.84 71.93 -42.64
CA SER A 713 6.47 70.93 -43.52
C SER A 713 6.80 69.58 -42.88
N GLY A 714 6.50 69.39 -41.59
CA GLY A 714 6.89 68.21 -40.82
C GLY A 714 6.23 66.91 -41.30
N TYR A 715 7.04 65.85 -41.46
CA TYR A 715 6.57 64.58 -42.02
C TYR A 715 5.34 63.99 -41.31
N PHE A 716 5.25 64.11 -39.98
CA PHE A 716 4.10 63.58 -39.23
C PHE A 716 2.82 64.41 -39.36
N LYS A 717 2.95 65.71 -39.61
CA LYS A 717 1.80 66.59 -39.82
C LYS A 717 1.22 66.40 -41.21
N VAL A 718 2.09 66.26 -42.23
CA VAL A 718 1.69 65.85 -43.58
C VAL A 718 1.12 64.43 -43.55
N ALA A 719 1.68 63.50 -42.79
CA ALA A 719 1.15 62.15 -42.62
C ALA A 719 -0.21 62.11 -41.89
N GLN A 720 -0.46 63.02 -40.94
CA GLN A 720 -1.78 63.15 -40.28
C GLN A 720 -2.85 63.76 -41.20
N GLN A 721 -2.47 64.66 -42.10
CA GLN A 721 -3.39 65.22 -43.10
C GLN A 721 -3.67 64.26 -44.26
N ARG A 722 -2.80 63.25 -44.48
CA ARG A 722 -3.09 62.11 -45.37
C ARG A 722 -4.13 61.23 -44.68
N GLN A 723 -5.41 61.51 -44.93
CA GLN A 723 -6.50 60.63 -44.49
C GLN A 723 -6.23 59.20 -44.99
N SER A 724 -6.04 58.27 -44.06
CA SER A 724 -6.32 56.86 -44.31
C SER A 724 -7.78 56.78 -44.74
N PRO A 725 -8.15 56.08 -45.83
CA PRO A 725 -9.55 55.84 -46.10
C PRO A 725 -10.06 54.99 -44.93
N VAL A 726 -10.84 55.60 -44.03
CA VAL A 726 -11.67 54.86 -43.10
C VAL A 726 -12.77 54.26 -43.96
N VAL A 727 -12.45 53.13 -44.58
CA VAL A 727 -13.42 52.34 -45.34
C VAL A 727 -14.40 51.79 -44.32
N ASN A 728 -15.60 52.34 -44.28
CA ASN A 728 -16.71 51.71 -43.58
C ASN A 728 -16.91 50.32 -44.21
N PRO A 729 -16.91 49.24 -43.43
CA PRO A 729 -16.93 47.86 -43.94
C PRO A 729 -18.24 47.46 -44.68
N MET A 730 -19.13 48.42 -44.93
CA MET A 730 -20.40 48.24 -45.62
C MET A 730 -20.38 48.75 -47.08
N SER A 731 -19.29 49.38 -47.54
CA SER A 731 -19.19 49.91 -48.90
C SER A 731 -18.37 49.05 -49.88
N ASP A 732 -17.57 48.09 -49.40
CA ASP A 732 -16.78 47.19 -50.25
C ASP A 732 -17.07 45.70 -49.97
N PRO A 733 -17.71 44.98 -50.91
CA PRO A 733 -18.04 43.55 -50.76
C PRO A 733 -16.84 42.63 -50.56
N SER A 734 -15.65 43.01 -51.03
CA SER A 734 -14.42 42.19 -50.98
C SER A 734 -13.83 42.10 -49.57
N VAL A 735 -13.76 43.22 -48.83
CA VAL A 735 -13.18 43.28 -47.48
C VAL A 735 -14.07 42.54 -46.46
N MET A 736 -15.40 42.60 -46.64
CA MET A 736 -16.36 41.82 -45.84
C MET A 736 -16.22 40.32 -46.10
N THR A 737 -16.01 39.90 -47.36
CA THR A 737 -15.80 38.48 -47.68
C THR A 737 -14.51 37.92 -47.10
N ASP A 738 -13.43 38.70 -47.04
CA ASP A 738 -12.16 38.23 -46.50
C ASP A 738 -12.17 38.13 -44.96
N MET A 739 -12.89 39.03 -44.28
CA MET A 739 -13.11 38.93 -42.83
C MET A 739 -14.06 37.78 -42.47
N LEU A 740 -15.11 37.57 -43.27
CA LEU A 740 -16.02 36.43 -43.13
C LEU A 740 -15.31 35.10 -43.41
N LYS A 741 -14.48 35.00 -44.45
CA LYS A 741 -13.69 33.79 -44.75
C LYS A 741 -12.76 33.41 -43.59
N GLY A 742 -12.10 34.39 -42.97
CA GLY A 742 -11.24 34.17 -41.80
C GLY A 742 -12.01 33.66 -40.58
N ASN A 743 -13.16 34.24 -40.28
CA ASN A 743 -14.00 33.81 -39.14
C ASN A 743 -14.74 32.49 -39.40
N LEU A 744 -15.19 32.22 -40.64
CA LEU A 744 -15.87 30.99 -41.04
C LEU A 744 -14.96 29.76 -40.88
N LEU A 745 -13.68 29.89 -41.18
CA LEU A 745 -12.69 28.82 -41.01
C LEU A 745 -12.49 28.39 -39.54
N ASN A 746 -12.86 29.23 -38.57
CA ASN A 746 -12.78 28.91 -37.14
C ASN A 746 -14.12 28.45 -36.56
N VAL A 747 -15.24 29.00 -37.04
CA VAL A 747 -16.58 28.69 -36.51
C VAL A 747 -17.15 27.37 -37.05
N ILE A 748 -16.95 27.07 -38.33
CA ILE A 748 -17.52 25.85 -38.95
C ILE A 748 -16.94 24.56 -38.33
N PRO A 749 -15.61 24.43 -38.15
CA PRO A 749 -15.04 23.24 -37.50
C PRO A 749 -15.58 23.03 -36.08
N MET A 750 -15.78 24.10 -35.33
CA MET A 750 -16.33 24.05 -33.97
C MET A 750 -17.76 23.47 -33.96
N LEU A 751 -18.60 23.90 -34.89
CA LEU A 751 -20.00 23.44 -34.99
C LEU A 751 -20.09 21.97 -35.45
N VAL A 752 -19.22 21.56 -36.38
CA VAL A 752 -19.15 20.17 -36.87
C VAL A 752 -18.66 19.21 -35.80
N ILE A 753 -17.62 19.58 -35.05
CA ILE A 753 -17.10 18.75 -33.94
C ILE A 753 -18.13 18.64 -32.82
N GLY A 754 -18.74 19.75 -32.39
CA GLY A 754 -19.75 19.75 -31.34
C GLY A 754 -21.00 18.94 -31.72
N GLY A 755 -21.47 19.07 -32.97
CA GLY A 755 -22.60 18.29 -33.48
C GLY A 755 -22.30 16.80 -33.58
N TRP A 756 -21.08 16.44 -34.04
CA TRP A 756 -20.66 15.05 -34.15
C TRP A 756 -20.52 14.37 -32.77
N ILE A 757 -19.85 15.01 -31.81
CA ILE A 757 -19.67 14.47 -30.44
C ILE A 757 -21.03 14.26 -29.76
N ASN A 758 -21.95 15.20 -29.91
CA ASN A 758 -23.30 15.09 -29.33
C ASN A 758 -24.12 13.97 -29.99
N TRP A 759 -23.90 13.67 -31.27
CA TRP A 759 -24.58 12.60 -31.98
C TRP A 759 -23.98 11.21 -31.68
N THR A 760 -22.66 11.10 -31.54
CA THR A 760 -21.96 9.81 -31.37
C THR A 760 -21.74 9.38 -29.92
N PHE A 761 -21.57 10.34 -29.00
CA PHE A 761 -21.16 10.06 -27.61
C PHE A 761 -22.11 10.65 -26.57
N SER A 762 -23.39 10.87 -26.88
CA SER A 762 -24.37 11.33 -25.88
C SER A 762 -24.54 10.31 -24.73
N GLY A 763 -24.66 10.80 -23.49
CA GLY A 763 -24.92 9.96 -22.31
C GLY A 763 -23.69 9.43 -21.55
N PHE A 764 -22.46 9.73 -21.97
CA PHE A 764 -21.24 9.30 -21.27
C PHE A 764 -20.68 10.38 -20.32
N VAL A 765 -20.24 9.96 -19.14
CA VAL A 765 -19.48 10.80 -18.19
C VAL A 765 -17.98 10.57 -18.41
N THR A 766 -17.21 11.63 -18.66
CA THR A 766 -15.81 11.51 -19.10
C THR A 766 -14.78 11.81 -18.02
N THR A 767 -15.00 12.85 -17.21
CA THR A 767 -14.04 13.28 -16.18
C THR A 767 -14.72 13.94 -14.99
N LYS A 768 -14.06 13.88 -13.83
CA LYS A 768 -14.42 14.64 -12.62
C LYS A 768 -13.43 15.77 -12.44
N VAL A 769 -13.94 16.99 -12.26
CA VAL A 769 -13.14 18.18 -11.99
C VAL A 769 -12.60 18.11 -10.54
N PRO A 770 -11.31 18.41 -10.29
CA PRO A 770 -10.67 18.22 -8.97
C PRO A 770 -11.08 19.25 -7.91
N PHE A 771 -12.08 20.09 -8.19
CA PHE A 771 -12.60 21.10 -7.27
C PHE A 771 -14.13 21.05 -7.20
N PRO A 772 -14.73 21.32 -6.03
CA PRO A 772 -16.18 21.31 -5.86
C PRO A 772 -16.82 22.46 -6.64
N LEU A 773 -17.71 22.12 -7.57
CA LEU A 773 -18.44 23.08 -8.40
C LEU A 773 -19.83 23.36 -7.82
N THR A 774 -20.30 24.60 -7.92
CA THR A 774 -21.65 24.96 -7.47
C THR A 774 -22.72 24.38 -8.40
N LEU A 775 -23.92 24.10 -7.88
CA LEU A 775 -25.03 23.48 -8.62
C LEU A 775 -25.43 24.26 -9.90
N ARG A 776 -25.09 25.55 -9.99
CA ARG A 776 -25.34 26.39 -11.18
C ARG A 776 -24.58 25.94 -12.43
N PHE A 777 -23.47 25.21 -12.27
CA PHE A 777 -22.67 24.69 -13.38
C PHE A 777 -23.16 23.34 -13.91
N LYS A 778 -24.07 22.67 -13.18
CA LYS A 778 -24.60 21.34 -13.54
C LYS A 778 -25.27 21.27 -14.91
N PRO A 779 -26.17 22.19 -15.32
CA PRO A 779 -26.79 22.13 -16.65
C PRO A 779 -25.79 22.37 -17.79
N MET A 780 -24.66 23.02 -17.51
CA MET A 780 -23.61 23.33 -18.48
C MET A 780 -22.63 22.17 -18.66
N LEU A 781 -22.25 21.50 -17.57
CA LEU A 781 -21.25 20.41 -17.57
C LEU A 781 -21.85 19.02 -17.77
N GLN A 782 -23.15 18.85 -17.57
CA GLN A 782 -23.85 17.56 -17.71
C GLN A 782 -24.87 17.60 -18.85
N HIS A 783 -24.60 18.40 -19.88
CA HIS A 783 -25.47 18.49 -21.03
C HIS A 783 -25.52 17.13 -21.75
N GLY A 784 -26.72 16.65 -22.09
CA GLY A 784 -26.93 15.33 -22.70
C GLY A 784 -26.94 14.14 -21.72
N ILE A 785 -26.97 14.36 -20.40
CA ILE A 785 -27.07 13.31 -19.38
C ILE A 785 -28.35 13.49 -18.55
N ALA A 786 -29.23 12.48 -18.53
CA ALA A 786 -30.48 12.47 -17.76
C ALA A 786 -30.31 11.92 -16.33
N LEU A 787 -29.27 12.32 -15.61
CA LEU A 787 -28.99 11.87 -14.24
C LEU A 787 -29.09 13.06 -13.27
N ALA A 788 -30.28 13.25 -12.69
CA ALA A 788 -30.55 14.34 -11.76
C ALA A 788 -29.71 14.28 -10.46
N SER A 789 -29.14 13.12 -10.13
CA SER A 789 -28.41 12.85 -8.87
C SER A 789 -26.89 13.04 -8.94
N LEU A 790 -26.28 13.19 -10.13
CA LEU A 790 -24.81 13.26 -10.28
C LEU A 790 -24.25 14.61 -9.76
N ASP A 791 -23.11 14.59 -9.04
CA ASP A 791 -22.46 15.81 -8.52
C ASP A 791 -22.00 16.74 -9.65
N ALA A 792 -22.09 18.06 -9.47
CA ALA A 792 -21.81 19.07 -10.51
C ALA A 792 -20.34 19.08 -10.99
N SER A 793 -19.44 18.39 -10.27
CA SER A 793 -18.04 18.20 -10.66
C SER A 793 -17.85 17.26 -11.86
N TRP A 794 -18.86 16.46 -12.21
CA TRP A 794 -18.77 15.50 -13.29
C TRP A 794 -19.12 16.11 -14.64
N VAL A 795 -18.27 15.85 -15.62
CA VAL A 795 -18.34 16.40 -16.98
C VAL A 795 -18.83 15.34 -17.96
N SER A 796 -19.82 15.68 -18.78
CA SER A 796 -20.29 14.84 -19.88
C SER A 796 -19.35 14.91 -21.08
N SER A 797 -19.36 13.88 -21.92
CA SER A 797 -18.71 13.86 -23.24
C SER A 797 -19.06 15.08 -24.11
N ALA A 798 -20.34 15.49 -24.12
CA ALA A 798 -20.81 16.65 -24.86
C ALA A 798 -20.27 17.98 -24.29
N SER A 799 -20.15 18.08 -22.96
CA SER A 799 -19.60 19.27 -22.28
C SER A 799 -18.07 19.28 -22.23
N CYS A 800 -17.42 18.13 -22.41
CA CYS A 800 -15.96 17.98 -22.54
C CYS A 800 -15.41 18.67 -23.80
N PHE A 801 -16.29 19.00 -24.76
CA PHE A 801 -15.99 19.84 -25.91
C PHE A 801 -15.55 21.26 -25.52
N ILE A 802 -16.15 21.85 -24.48
CA ILE A 802 -15.87 23.24 -24.09
C ILE A 802 -14.40 23.38 -23.63
N PRO A 803 -13.86 22.54 -22.73
CA PRO A 803 -12.44 22.52 -22.41
C PRO A 803 -11.55 22.12 -23.60
N ALA A 804 -11.94 21.13 -24.41
CA ALA A 804 -11.14 20.66 -25.55
C ALA A 804 -10.99 21.71 -26.67
N CYS A 805 -12.01 22.56 -26.87
CA CYS A 805 -11.93 23.68 -27.79
C CYS A 805 -11.08 24.83 -27.25
N MET A 806 -11.10 25.09 -25.94
CA MET A 806 -10.19 26.05 -25.32
C MET A 806 -8.72 25.63 -25.44
N MET A 807 -8.44 24.33 -25.59
CA MET A 807 -7.08 23.83 -25.87
C MET A 807 -6.67 23.94 -27.35
N ASN A 808 -7.63 24.14 -28.27
CA ASN A 808 -7.38 24.26 -29.72
C ASN A 808 -7.42 25.70 -30.25
N THR A 809 -7.85 26.67 -29.43
CA THR A 809 -7.65 28.10 -29.68
C THR A 809 -6.39 28.54 -28.96
N ASP A 810 -5.38 28.93 -29.73
CA ASP A 810 -4.09 29.47 -29.29
C ASP A 810 -3.18 28.50 -28.52
N THR A 811 -2.60 27.56 -29.28
CA THR A 811 -1.38 26.84 -28.91
C THR A 811 -0.16 27.76 -28.69
N ASP A 812 -0.28 29.07 -28.97
CA ASP A 812 0.74 30.07 -28.63
C ASP A 812 0.52 30.73 -27.25
N HIS A 813 -0.61 30.50 -26.58
CA HIS A 813 -0.92 31.11 -25.28
C HIS A 813 -1.18 30.11 -24.14
N MET A 814 -1.47 28.83 -24.43
CA MET A 814 -1.59 27.75 -23.44
C MET A 814 -0.25 27.10 -23.03
N GLY A 815 0.86 27.80 -23.18
CA GLY A 815 2.15 27.47 -22.56
C GLY A 815 2.45 28.27 -21.29
N LYS A 816 1.45 28.91 -20.67
CA LYS A 816 1.60 29.83 -19.52
C LYS A 816 0.48 29.66 -18.48
N SER A 817 0.26 28.44 -17.97
CA SER A 817 -0.51 28.27 -16.71
C SER A 817 -0.39 26.88 -16.05
N GLU A 818 0.66 26.11 -16.34
CA GLU A 818 1.35 25.45 -15.23
C GLU A 818 2.17 26.54 -14.55
N GLY A 819 2.19 26.59 -13.22
CA GLY A 819 3.16 27.44 -12.52
C GLY A 819 4.55 27.03 -12.98
N LYS A 820 5.11 27.75 -13.97
CA LYS A 820 6.45 27.50 -14.48
C LYS A 820 7.39 27.74 -13.32
N VAL A 821 7.88 26.67 -12.71
CA VAL A 821 9.04 26.74 -11.83
C VAL A 821 10.19 27.17 -12.75
N LEU A 822 10.49 28.47 -12.73
CA LEU A 822 11.65 29.01 -13.43
C LEU A 822 12.88 28.54 -12.65
N GLU A 823 13.88 28.03 -13.37
CA GLU A 823 15.15 27.70 -12.75
C GLU A 823 15.91 29.00 -12.50
N SER A 824 16.48 29.15 -11.31
CA SER A 824 17.31 30.31 -10.93
C SER A 824 18.78 29.89 -10.90
N THR A 825 19.67 30.70 -11.49
CA THR A 825 21.12 30.48 -11.46
C THR A 825 21.88 31.75 -11.06
N LEU A 826 23.08 31.60 -10.50
CA LEU A 826 23.98 32.71 -10.25
C LEU A 826 24.85 32.98 -11.48
N ALA A 827 24.86 34.23 -11.94
CA ALA A 827 25.81 34.75 -12.89
C ALA A 827 26.71 35.77 -12.19
N LEU A 828 28.02 35.58 -12.28
CA LEU A 828 29.00 36.47 -11.64
C LEU A 828 30.02 36.94 -12.69
N ILE A 829 30.09 38.26 -12.87
CA ILE A 829 31.05 38.95 -13.74
C ILE A 829 32.18 39.49 -12.86
N LYS A 830 33.40 38.97 -13.04
CA LYS A 830 34.56 39.37 -12.23
C LYS A 830 35.13 40.71 -12.67
N SER A 831 36.04 41.26 -11.88
CA SER A 831 36.63 42.61 -12.04
C SER A 831 37.24 42.88 -13.42
N ASN A 832 37.78 41.85 -14.07
CA ASN A 832 38.40 41.92 -15.39
C ASN A 832 37.40 42.11 -16.55
N ALA A 833 36.15 41.65 -16.42
CA ALA A 833 35.11 41.76 -17.46
C ALA A 833 34.04 42.82 -17.17
N LEU A 834 34.22 43.67 -16.14
CA LEU A 834 33.26 44.72 -15.79
C LEU A 834 33.00 45.72 -16.92
N HIS A 835 34.02 46.02 -17.72
CA HIS A 835 33.90 46.95 -18.86
C HIS A 835 32.96 46.43 -19.97
N LEU A 836 32.64 45.13 -19.98
CA LEU A 836 31.76 44.45 -20.93
C LEU A 836 30.40 44.07 -20.32
N ALA A 837 30.14 44.45 -19.07
CA ALA A 837 28.94 44.03 -18.35
C ALA A 837 27.64 44.42 -19.08
N GLU A 838 27.58 45.63 -19.67
CA GLU A 838 26.39 46.08 -20.41
C GLU A 838 26.09 45.24 -21.67
N GLU A 839 27.12 44.67 -22.30
CA GLU A 839 26.96 43.86 -23.50
C GLU A 839 26.60 42.41 -23.15
N ILE A 840 27.20 41.87 -22.07
CA ILE A 840 26.84 40.57 -21.51
C ILE A 840 25.37 40.58 -21.05
N GLU A 841 24.91 41.66 -20.43
CA GLU A 841 23.51 41.83 -20.04
C GLU A 841 22.56 41.84 -21.24
N LYS A 842 22.95 42.46 -22.36
CA LYS A 842 22.15 42.42 -23.60
C LYS A 842 22.05 41.01 -24.16
N GLU A 843 23.13 40.23 -24.15
CA GLU A 843 23.10 38.82 -24.59
C GLU A 843 22.23 37.94 -23.67
N ILE A 844 22.26 38.16 -22.36
CA ILE A 844 21.39 37.46 -21.39
C ILE A 844 19.91 37.71 -21.71
N ILE A 845 19.56 38.98 -21.95
CA ILE A 845 18.18 39.38 -22.26
C ILE A 845 17.74 38.86 -23.64
N GLN A 846 18.63 38.84 -24.64
CA GLN A 846 18.34 38.31 -25.97
C GLN A 846 18.06 36.80 -26.00
N ARG A 847 18.50 36.05 -24.98
CA ARG A 847 18.32 34.58 -24.89
C ARG A 847 17.26 34.15 -23.88
N ASP A 848 16.25 35.00 -23.68
CA ASP A 848 15.09 34.74 -22.82
C ASP A 848 15.42 34.45 -21.34
N LEU A 849 16.56 34.92 -20.83
CA LEU A 849 16.86 34.93 -19.40
C LEU A 849 16.49 36.27 -18.79
N THR A 850 15.79 36.23 -17.66
CA THR A 850 15.40 37.43 -16.91
C THR A 850 16.36 37.67 -15.75
N ILE A 851 16.86 38.90 -15.61
CA ILE A 851 17.71 39.29 -14.48
C ILE A 851 16.78 39.65 -13.33
N ALA A 852 16.60 38.73 -12.37
CA ALA A 852 15.69 38.91 -11.24
C ALA A 852 16.28 39.85 -10.18
N LYS A 853 17.59 39.74 -9.92
CA LYS A 853 18.34 40.65 -9.04
C LYS A 853 19.74 40.87 -9.58
N LYS A 854 20.29 42.06 -9.32
CA LYS A 854 21.65 42.47 -9.68
C LYS A 854 22.26 43.26 -8.52
N LYS A 855 23.51 42.96 -8.18
CA LYS A 855 24.25 43.65 -7.11
C LYS A 855 25.75 43.65 -7.43
N THR A 856 26.40 44.78 -7.23
CA THR A 856 27.86 44.84 -7.22
C THR A 856 28.35 44.40 -5.84
N VAL A 857 29.24 43.41 -5.80
CA VAL A 857 29.72 42.76 -4.60
C VAL A 857 31.25 42.82 -4.60
N ARG A 858 31.82 43.09 -3.43
CA ARG A 858 33.25 42.97 -3.17
C ARG A 858 33.43 41.93 -2.07
N LEU A 859 34.07 40.81 -2.39
CA LEU A 859 34.28 39.70 -1.46
C LEU A 859 35.69 39.74 -0.89
N ASN A 860 35.82 39.51 0.41
CA ASN A 860 37.13 39.39 1.07
C ASN A 860 37.73 38.00 0.79
N GLU A 861 39.05 37.83 1.02
CA GLU A 861 39.72 36.54 0.76
C GLU A 861 39.07 35.35 1.47
N GLU A 862 38.69 35.49 2.75
CA GLU A 862 37.97 34.45 3.50
C GLU A 862 36.62 34.09 2.86
N GLN A 863 35.86 35.10 2.42
CA GLN A 863 34.57 34.88 1.75
C GLN A 863 34.74 34.25 0.36
N CYS A 864 35.82 34.56 -0.34
CA CYS A 864 36.17 33.94 -1.62
C CYS A 864 36.60 32.48 -1.44
N ILE A 865 37.31 32.15 -0.35
CA ILE A 865 37.68 30.78 0.02
C ILE A 865 36.42 29.97 0.30
N ASP A 866 35.50 30.48 1.11
CA ASP A 866 34.23 29.82 1.42
C ASP A 866 33.36 29.63 0.18
N PHE A 867 33.32 30.64 -0.71
CA PHE A 867 32.56 30.57 -1.96
C PHE A 867 33.09 29.49 -2.93
N TYR A 868 34.40 29.27 -2.97
CA TYR A 868 35.05 28.29 -3.85
C TYR A 868 35.52 27.01 -3.15
N MET A 869 35.08 26.74 -1.91
CA MET A 869 35.57 25.62 -1.09
C MET A 869 35.47 24.25 -1.81
N ASP A 870 34.44 24.06 -2.65
CA ASP A 870 34.26 22.85 -3.46
C ASP A 870 35.43 22.61 -4.45
N MET A 871 36.20 23.64 -4.80
CA MET A 871 37.37 23.59 -5.68
C MET A 871 38.71 23.64 -4.92
N ALA A 872 38.73 23.52 -3.59
CA ALA A 872 39.95 23.65 -2.78
C ALA A 872 41.08 22.65 -3.17
N ARG A 873 40.76 21.58 -3.90
CA ARG A 873 41.72 20.59 -4.41
C ARG A 873 42.27 20.92 -5.82
N SER A 874 41.78 21.97 -6.48
CA SER A 874 42.22 22.33 -7.84
C SER A 874 43.50 23.18 -7.81
N ALA A 875 44.38 22.97 -8.78
CA ALA A 875 45.62 23.75 -8.91
C ALA A 875 45.38 25.24 -9.25
N SER A 876 44.15 25.60 -9.65
CA SER A 876 43.74 26.97 -9.99
C SER A 876 43.01 27.69 -8.85
N PHE A 877 42.80 27.06 -7.69
CA PHE A 877 42.05 27.61 -6.56
C PHE A 877 42.61 28.95 -6.08
N ASP A 878 43.92 29.01 -5.78
CA ASP A 878 44.57 30.22 -5.29
C ASP A 878 44.52 31.38 -6.29
N GLN A 879 44.61 31.09 -7.59
CA GLN A 879 44.52 32.09 -8.65
C GLN A 879 43.10 32.67 -8.74
N VAL A 880 42.07 31.82 -8.67
CA VAL A 880 40.67 32.23 -8.76
C VAL A 880 40.22 33.02 -7.52
N VAL A 881 40.68 32.63 -6.32
CA VAL A 881 40.41 33.35 -5.06
C VAL A 881 41.07 34.74 -5.07
N ARG A 882 42.33 34.85 -5.50
CA ARG A 882 43.03 36.14 -5.64
C ARG A 882 42.38 37.04 -6.69
N GLN A 883 41.94 36.48 -7.82
CA GLN A 883 41.26 37.27 -8.85
C GLN A 883 39.91 37.81 -8.36
N LEU A 884 39.10 37.00 -7.68
CA LEU A 884 37.79 37.44 -7.19
C LEU A 884 37.89 38.44 -6.01
N SER A 885 38.91 38.33 -5.15
CA SER A 885 39.16 39.27 -4.04
C SER A 885 39.84 40.58 -4.47
N SER A 886 40.45 40.62 -5.66
CA SER A 886 41.23 41.78 -6.15
C SER A 886 40.39 43.02 -6.49
N GLY A 887 39.09 42.88 -6.73
CA GLY A 887 38.24 43.97 -7.20
C GLY A 887 36.76 43.71 -7.02
N GLU A 888 35.94 44.63 -7.52
CA GLU A 888 34.49 44.50 -7.49
C GLU A 888 34.02 43.49 -8.55
N ALA A 889 32.93 42.77 -8.26
CA ALA A 889 32.28 41.85 -9.17
C ALA A 889 30.79 42.16 -9.26
N ILE A 890 30.16 41.91 -10.40
CA ILE A 890 28.70 42.06 -10.55
C ILE A 890 28.08 40.67 -10.45
N ALA A 891 27.27 40.46 -9.40
CA ALA A 891 26.49 39.26 -9.19
C ALA A 891 25.04 39.48 -9.65
N MET A 892 24.49 38.51 -10.36
CA MET A 892 23.14 38.53 -10.91
C MET A 892 22.45 37.19 -10.67
N VAL A 893 21.17 37.24 -10.30
CA VAL A 893 20.28 36.07 -10.26
C VAL A 893 19.52 36.03 -11.58
N LEU A 894 19.76 34.99 -12.38
CA LEU A 894 19.11 34.80 -13.66
C LEU A 894 17.98 33.78 -13.52
N GLU A 895 16.78 34.13 -13.97
CA GLU A 895 15.60 33.27 -13.97
C GLU A 895 15.16 32.97 -15.41
N GLY A 896 14.95 31.69 -15.71
CA GLY A 896 14.55 31.25 -17.04
C GLY A 896 14.29 29.75 -17.14
N ARG A 897 13.91 29.28 -18.33
CA ARG A 897 13.81 27.83 -18.58
C ARG A 897 15.20 27.27 -18.83
N ARG A 898 15.65 26.35 -17.97
CA ARG A 898 17.02 25.79 -17.99
C ARG A 898 18.09 26.90 -17.90
N ALA A 899 17.93 27.78 -16.91
CA ALA A 899 18.79 28.95 -16.72
C ALA A 899 20.26 28.56 -16.52
N ILE A 900 20.56 27.48 -15.78
CA ILE A 900 21.94 27.01 -15.56
C ILE A 900 22.60 26.61 -16.88
N GLY A 901 21.91 25.78 -17.67
CA GLY A 901 22.41 25.30 -18.97
C GLY A 901 22.53 26.43 -20.00
N THR A 902 21.57 27.36 -20.00
CA THR A 902 21.56 28.51 -20.93
C THR A 902 22.71 29.47 -20.62
N TRP A 903 22.96 29.74 -19.33
CA TRP A 903 24.08 30.58 -18.90
C TRP A 903 25.44 29.96 -19.25
N LYS A 904 25.64 28.66 -19.00
CA LYS A 904 26.86 27.95 -19.42
C LYS A 904 27.09 28.00 -20.93
N ASN A 905 26.04 27.89 -21.74
CA ASN A 905 26.12 28.00 -23.20
C ASN A 905 26.47 29.44 -23.65
N ILE A 906 26.00 30.47 -22.93
CA ILE A 906 26.43 31.85 -23.17
C ILE A 906 27.92 31.99 -22.93
N ILE A 907 28.43 31.53 -21.78
CA ILE A 907 29.87 31.58 -21.46
C ILE A 907 30.69 30.83 -22.53
N GLN A 908 30.28 29.61 -22.90
CA GLN A 908 31.01 28.81 -23.88
C GLN A 908 31.02 29.44 -25.29
N LYS A 909 29.99 30.20 -25.66
CA LYS A 909 29.99 30.94 -26.93
C LYS A 909 30.86 32.19 -26.89
N LEU A 910 30.93 32.87 -25.75
CA LEU A 910 31.83 34.02 -25.55
C LEU A 910 33.30 33.60 -25.56
N ASP A 911 33.59 32.38 -25.07
CA ASP A 911 34.91 31.75 -25.07
C ASP A 911 35.36 31.32 -26.49
N ASN A 912 34.45 30.79 -27.32
CA ASN A 912 34.76 30.21 -28.63
C ASN A 912 34.56 31.14 -29.85
N ALA A 913 34.36 32.45 -29.66
CA ALA A 913 34.08 33.36 -30.78
C ALA A 913 35.31 33.53 -31.70
N PRO A 914 35.23 33.24 -33.01
CA PRO A 914 36.34 33.44 -33.93
C PRO A 914 36.59 34.94 -34.20
N PHE A 915 37.86 35.34 -34.25
CA PHE A 915 38.36 36.71 -34.25
C PHE A 915 37.93 37.65 -35.40
N GLU A 916 37.14 37.19 -36.38
CA GLU A 916 37.04 37.92 -37.66
C GLU A 916 35.77 38.73 -37.92
N ASN A 917 34.70 38.65 -37.13
CA ASN A 917 33.54 39.55 -37.34
C ASN A 917 32.69 39.72 -36.08
N TYR A 918 33.21 40.45 -35.09
CA TYR A 918 32.49 41.37 -34.20
C TYR A 918 33.56 42.18 -33.48
N HIS A 919 33.52 43.50 -33.56
CA HIS A 919 34.26 44.30 -32.60
C HIS A 919 33.68 44.02 -31.20
N GLN A 920 34.52 43.44 -30.33
CA GLN A 920 34.66 43.72 -28.88
C GLN A 920 34.19 42.74 -27.77
N LEU A 921 33.86 41.47 -28.02
CA LEU A 921 33.56 40.54 -26.90
C LEU A 921 34.28 39.19 -27.01
N HIS A 922 35.60 39.19 -26.89
CA HIS A 922 36.30 37.97 -26.44
C HIS A 922 36.46 38.08 -24.92
N VAL A 923 35.79 37.19 -24.20
CA VAL A 923 35.84 37.13 -22.73
C VAL A 923 36.30 35.73 -22.36
N ASP A 924 37.52 35.63 -21.83
CA ASP A 924 38.04 34.35 -21.35
C ASP A 924 37.06 33.76 -20.34
N LYS A 925 36.82 32.45 -20.43
CA LYS A 925 35.97 31.70 -19.49
C LYS A 925 36.29 31.98 -18.01
N GLU A 926 37.52 32.33 -17.68
CA GLU A 926 37.95 32.65 -16.31
C GLU A 926 37.34 33.96 -15.75
N CYS A 927 36.87 34.86 -16.62
CA CYS A 927 36.28 36.15 -16.25
C CYS A 927 34.82 36.06 -15.78
N LEU A 928 34.14 34.96 -16.10
CA LEU A 928 32.73 34.72 -15.79
C LEU A 928 32.60 33.47 -14.94
N HIS A 929 31.66 33.48 -13.98
CA HIS A 929 31.33 32.29 -13.19
C HIS A 929 29.88 31.88 -13.42
N ALA A 930 29.69 30.57 -13.58
CA ALA A 930 28.41 29.90 -13.69
C ALA A 930 28.35 28.78 -12.67
N SER A 931 27.21 28.70 -11.97
CA SER A 931 26.91 27.57 -11.10
C SER A 931 26.86 26.28 -11.89
N ASP A 932 27.37 25.19 -11.31
CA ASP A 932 27.51 23.94 -12.06
C ASP A 932 26.24 23.14 -12.17
N ASP A 933 25.46 23.16 -11.10
CA ASP A 933 24.29 22.36 -10.85
C ASP A 933 23.33 23.12 -9.91
N TYR A 934 22.08 22.67 -9.82
CA TYR A 934 21.02 23.36 -9.07
C TYR A 934 21.38 23.59 -7.60
N PHE A 935 21.92 22.58 -6.91
CA PHE A 935 22.32 22.69 -5.51
C PHE A 935 23.42 23.72 -5.28
N LYS A 936 24.37 23.81 -6.23
CA LYS A 936 25.45 24.79 -6.20
C LYS A 936 24.92 26.19 -6.49
N ALA A 937 24.02 26.32 -7.48
CA ALA A 937 23.34 27.57 -7.79
C ALA A 937 22.57 28.13 -6.58
N ARG A 938 21.82 27.28 -5.88
CA ARG A 938 21.08 27.67 -4.68
C ARG A 938 22.01 28.17 -3.57
N ARG A 939 23.07 27.40 -3.25
CA ARG A 939 24.05 27.76 -2.23
C ARG A 939 24.72 29.10 -2.55
N GLU A 940 25.16 29.26 -3.80
CA GLU A 940 25.82 30.46 -4.29
C GLU A 940 24.87 31.69 -4.30
N ILE A 941 23.62 31.51 -4.74
CA ILE A 941 22.59 32.57 -4.67
C ILE A 941 22.32 32.95 -3.23
N GLN A 942 22.15 31.99 -2.32
CA GLN A 942 21.82 32.27 -0.91
C GLN A 942 23.02 32.87 -0.14
N PHE A 943 24.24 32.54 -0.55
CA PHE A 943 25.47 33.15 -0.03
C PHE A 943 25.59 34.64 -0.40
N ILE A 944 25.25 35.01 -1.64
CA ILE A 944 25.36 36.40 -2.12
C ILE A 944 24.07 37.24 -1.86
N PHE A 945 22.91 36.58 -1.91
CA PHE A 945 21.57 37.15 -1.80
C PHE A 945 20.71 36.37 -0.78
N PRO A 946 21.00 36.45 0.53
CA PRO A 946 20.27 35.71 1.57
C PRO A 946 18.78 36.08 1.66
N GLU A 947 18.39 37.26 1.16
CA GLU A 947 17.00 37.73 1.14
C GLU A 947 16.15 37.17 -0.03
N VAL A 948 16.71 36.35 -0.92
CA VAL A 948 15.96 35.72 -2.02
C VAL A 948 15.31 34.43 -1.54
N GLN A 949 13.98 34.39 -1.53
CA GLN A 949 13.23 33.16 -1.33
C GLN A 949 13.18 32.36 -2.64
N LEU A 950 14.01 31.33 -2.72
CA LEU A 950 14.00 30.38 -3.84
C LEU A 950 12.86 29.37 -3.64
N VAL A 951 12.10 29.11 -4.70
CA VAL A 951 11.05 28.07 -4.69
C VAL A 951 11.75 26.69 -4.71
N PRO A 952 11.49 25.81 -3.72
CA PRO A 952 12.16 24.51 -3.64
C PRO A 952 11.71 23.60 -4.79
N TRP A 953 12.67 22.87 -5.37
CA TRP A 953 12.39 21.86 -6.39
C TRP A 953 11.84 20.58 -5.75
N ASN A 954 10.98 19.83 -6.45
CA ASN A 954 10.31 18.65 -5.87
C ASN A 954 11.29 17.56 -5.37
N GLU A 955 12.44 17.41 -6.03
CA GLU A 955 13.49 16.46 -5.64
C GLU A 955 14.21 16.87 -4.34
N GLU A 956 14.25 18.17 -4.05
CA GLU A 956 14.88 18.75 -2.85
C GLU A 956 14.05 18.48 -1.59
N VAL A 957 12.71 18.53 -1.74
CA VAL A 957 11.78 18.14 -0.68
C VAL A 957 11.92 16.64 -0.39
N GLN A 958 12.05 15.81 -1.43
CA GLN A 958 12.24 14.37 -1.24
C GLN A 958 13.59 14.03 -0.61
N HIS A 959 14.67 14.68 -1.03
CA HIS A 959 16.01 14.47 -0.46
C HIS A 959 16.09 14.93 1.00
N TYR A 960 15.55 16.12 1.32
CA TYR A 960 15.47 16.61 2.70
C TYR A 960 14.60 15.71 3.59
N LEU A 961 13.48 15.24 3.06
CA LEU A 961 12.63 14.26 3.76
C LEU A 961 13.38 12.96 4.02
N GLN A 962 14.15 12.44 3.06
CA GLN A 962 14.86 11.16 3.19
C GLN A 962 16.10 11.22 4.07
N GLU A 963 16.89 12.30 4.00
CA GLU A 963 18.16 12.40 4.72
C GLU A 963 18.01 13.01 6.13
N GLU A 964 17.13 14.00 6.33
CA GLU A 964 17.02 14.70 7.62
C GLU A 964 15.76 14.34 8.42
N VAL A 965 14.59 14.32 7.77
CA VAL A 965 13.30 14.18 8.48
C VAL A 965 12.97 12.73 8.81
N ILE A 966 13.04 11.82 7.83
CA ILE A 966 12.62 10.42 8.00
C ILE A 966 13.47 9.67 9.03
N PRO A 967 14.82 9.79 9.09
CA PRO A 967 15.61 9.08 10.09
C PRO A 967 15.30 9.54 11.53
N THR A 968 15.18 10.85 11.74
CA THR A 968 14.86 11.46 13.03
C THR A 968 13.44 11.12 13.47
N MET A 969 12.48 11.21 12.55
CA MET A 969 11.07 10.88 12.80
C MET A 969 10.87 9.39 13.06
N SER A 970 11.61 8.51 12.36
CA SER A 970 11.53 7.06 12.56
C SER A 970 11.99 6.67 13.96
N ARG A 971 13.12 7.22 14.43
CA ARG A 971 13.56 7.02 15.82
C ARG A 971 12.56 7.56 16.84
N ALA A 972 12.02 8.75 16.60
CA ALA A 972 11.02 9.36 17.49
C ALA A 972 9.77 8.48 17.63
N LEU A 973 9.29 7.93 16.52
CA LEU A 973 8.10 7.08 16.47
C LEU A 973 8.35 5.68 17.06
N GLU A 974 9.54 5.12 16.86
CA GLU A 974 9.96 3.85 17.47
C GLU A 974 10.01 3.96 19.00
N GLU A 975 10.53 5.08 19.51
CA GLU A 975 10.63 5.33 20.95
C GLU A 975 9.28 5.74 21.57
N LEU A 976 8.42 6.43 20.82
CA LEU A 976 7.02 6.67 21.18
C LEU A 976 6.24 5.36 21.32
N ALA A 977 6.42 4.43 20.38
CA ALA A 977 5.77 3.13 20.43
C ALA A 977 6.26 2.29 21.63
N ARG A 978 7.52 2.44 22.02
CA ARG A 978 8.11 1.77 23.20
C ARG A 978 7.60 2.36 24.52
N THR A 979 7.45 3.68 24.60
CA THR A 979 7.06 4.40 25.82
C THR A 979 5.54 4.45 26.01
N ASN A 980 4.78 4.40 24.93
CA ASN A 980 3.31 4.45 24.87
C ASN A 980 2.67 5.50 25.81
N PRO A 981 3.05 6.79 25.67
CA PRO A 981 2.57 7.86 26.54
C PRO A 981 1.09 8.19 26.30
N ILE A 982 0.43 8.75 27.32
CA ILE A 982 -1.01 9.07 27.32
C ILE A 982 -1.38 10.12 26.25
N ASP A 983 -0.49 11.08 25.97
CA ASP A 983 -0.63 12.04 24.87
C ASP A 983 0.56 11.93 23.91
N PRO A 984 0.41 11.11 22.84
CA PRO A 984 1.49 10.82 21.89
C PRO A 984 2.01 12.07 21.17
N LEU A 985 1.13 13.03 20.89
CA LEU A 985 1.45 14.20 20.07
C LEU A 985 2.30 15.20 20.86
N LYS A 986 1.93 15.45 22.12
CA LYS A 986 2.71 16.31 23.01
C LYS A 986 4.09 15.71 23.31
N TRP A 987 4.13 14.40 23.56
CA TRP A 987 5.39 13.68 23.79
C TRP A 987 6.30 13.73 22.56
N LEU A 988 5.77 13.43 21.36
CA LEU A 988 6.54 13.46 20.12
C LEU A 988 7.12 14.85 19.83
N ALA A 989 6.32 15.90 20.01
CA ALA A 989 6.78 17.27 19.84
C ALA A 989 7.92 17.62 20.82
N SER A 990 7.79 17.23 22.10
CA SER A 990 8.85 17.44 23.10
C SER A 990 10.11 16.63 22.82
N TRP A 991 9.96 15.44 22.26
CA TRP A 991 11.08 14.56 21.91
C TRP A 991 11.88 15.09 20.72
N LEU A 992 11.18 15.48 19.64
CA LEU A 992 11.79 16.07 18.44
C LEU A 992 12.49 17.39 18.77
N TRP A 993 11.90 18.20 19.65
CA TRP A 993 12.52 19.44 20.11
C TRP A 993 13.85 19.23 20.85
N ARG A 994 13.98 18.13 21.60
CA ARG A 994 15.20 17.79 22.36
C ARG A 994 16.30 17.16 21.50
N HIS A 995 15.96 16.57 20.36
CA HIS A 995 16.87 15.80 19.51
C HIS A 995 17.07 16.43 18.11
N ASP A 996 16.91 17.74 18.01
CA ASP A 996 17.15 18.50 16.77
C ASP A 996 18.67 18.58 16.46
N PRO A 997 19.15 18.02 15.33
CA PRO A 997 20.57 18.00 14.96
C PRO A 997 21.20 19.38 14.77
N GLN A 998 20.39 20.41 14.50
CA GLN A 998 20.88 21.78 14.25
C GLN A 998 21.00 22.60 15.53
N ARG A 999 20.45 22.12 16.65
CA ARG A 999 20.63 22.73 17.97
C ARG A 999 21.72 21.98 18.73
N GLY A 1000 22.88 22.62 18.85
CA GLY A 1000 23.90 22.16 19.79
C GLY A 1000 23.30 22.01 21.20
N GLU A 1001 23.65 20.91 21.87
CA GLU A 1001 23.14 20.54 23.21
C GLU A 1001 23.24 21.72 24.18
N SER A 1002 22.12 22.40 24.40
CA SER A 1002 21.99 23.41 25.44
C SER A 1002 21.01 22.90 26.48
N THR A 1003 21.56 22.56 27.64
CA THR A 1003 20.82 22.28 28.85
C THR A 1003 20.07 23.55 29.28
N ILE A 1004 18.75 23.60 29.16
CA ILE A 1004 17.84 24.27 30.11
C ILE A 1004 16.40 23.73 29.93
N ALA A 1005 15.98 23.08 31.02
CA ALA A 1005 14.68 22.92 31.69
C ALA A 1005 13.33 22.83 30.93
N ASP A 1006 12.58 21.85 31.44
CA ASP A 1006 11.14 21.63 31.33
C ASP A 1006 10.32 22.89 31.64
N ASP A 1007 9.40 23.21 30.73
CA ASP A 1007 8.05 23.72 31.01
C ASP A 1007 7.30 23.81 29.66
N TYR A 1008 6.46 22.81 29.34
CA TYR A 1008 5.23 22.95 28.53
C TYR A 1008 4.37 21.69 28.53
#